data_AF-A0A644VK84-F1
#
_entry.id   AF-A0A644VK84-F1
#
_cell.length_a   1.000
_cell.length_b   1.000
_cell.length_c   1.000
_cell.angle_alpha   90.00
_cell.angle_beta   90.00
_cell.angle_gamma   90.00
#
_symmetry.space_group_name_H-M   'P 1'
#
loop_
_entity.id
_entity.type
_entity.pdbx_description
1 polymer ?
#
loop_
_entity_poly.entity_id
_entity_poly.type
_entity_poly.pdbx_seq_one_letter_code
_entity_poly.pdbx_strand_id
1 'polypeptide(L)'
;MKKITFLRNLIVLVALLIGSGSAMGQTTLITNDCSTATAGWTFTNNVTGQPIQQTSGGGYWLLQASSSSTKDEIITPALDVTNYTNLTLTFKVATYGSGTNNPAQVDYSLDGGTTWSATKFTSATPTSSTYINSGSINLGTLNTTTLKIRFVNAGIADKGVRMDDILLVGTFAPSCTASNLAFDSPTTVEKLADDVNFIKTATSLNETTAIVYNSSDTGVATVNSSTGEVDILSAGTTTITATQAAGTHNSVDYCASEATYTLNVAPIDPTITVTEETVPAMSIAVGGTDTEIITVNASNLTGDITLAVTGANESLFTLSTYTLAHSSGSVSNQSVTITYTPDAPAASHTATLTLSSPGAESVVKNLSGSASLAKPTAADATGISPSGFTANWDAVPGAVSYELDVYKKQGEISTALFISEYIEGSGNNKAIEVFNGTGASIDLTGYNLKVYANGATTPGSAINLSGTLADQSVYVVANTGANASILAKADMTSGSLTHNGNDAVGLFNGTTLIDVVGPIGDASNWGIDMTLIRKSSVTSPVTTYDVNEWTQQSNDYILDLGSHSTITITPVSDSPFAVTGETSKAITGLTASTQYFYTVKALNGEFLSVVSDEVSVTTSFGTSTDNPTLTNIYAYNAKIHFAATAGEKVEVYNAVGQKIISTLATDGQNELTVNGKGVMIVKVGSRLAKVIL
;
A
#
# COMPACT_ATOMS: atom_id res chain seq x y z
N MET A 1 16.12 98.92 -54.51
CA MET A 1 17.29 98.95 -55.42
C MET A 1 17.79 97.51 -55.57
N LYS A 2 17.91 97.03 -56.84
CA LYS A 2 18.41 95.70 -57.33
C LYS A 2 17.72 94.46 -56.71
N LYS A 3 16.77 93.72 -57.31
CA LYS A 3 16.58 93.12 -58.66
C LYS A 3 17.74 92.22 -59.13
N ILE A 4 17.58 90.90 -58.97
CA ILE A 4 17.82 89.85 -59.99
C ILE A 4 16.73 88.78 -59.85
N THR A 5 16.18 88.36 -60.98
CA THR A 5 15.02 87.49 -61.27
C THR A 5 15.58 86.28 -62.08
N PHE A 6 15.08 85.02 -62.08
CA PHE A 6 13.94 84.40 -62.81
C PHE A 6 14.26 82.85 -62.77
N LEU A 7 13.42 81.93 -62.24
CA LEU A 7 12.33 81.13 -62.84
C LEU A 7 12.71 79.95 -63.79
N ARG A 8 12.06 78.77 -63.54
CA ARG A 8 11.59 77.69 -64.48
C ARG A 8 12.63 76.73 -65.11
N ASN A 9 12.46 75.40 -65.12
CA ASN A 9 11.33 74.61 -65.67
C ASN A 9 11.05 73.27 -64.96
N LEU A 10 9.76 72.96 -64.87
CA LEU A 10 9.08 71.67 -64.66
C LEU A 10 8.86 71.01 -66.04
N ILE A 11 8.95 69.68 -66.16
CA ILE A 11 7.97 68.78 -66.84
C ILE A 11 8.52 67.35 -67.00
N VAL A 12 7.65 66.43 -66.58
CA VAL A 12 7.64 64.96 -66.66
C VAL A 12 7.50 64.47 -68.10
N LEU A 13 8.15 63.36 -68.48
CA LEU A 13 7.50 62.37 -69.35
C LEU A 13 8.10 60.96 -69.17
N VAL A 14 7.22 60.08 -68.70
CA VAL A 14 7.29 58.61 -68.78
C VAL A 14 7.42 58.18 -70.24
N ALA A 15 8.37 57.31 -70.56
CA ALA A 15 8.30 56.44 -71.74
C ALA A 15 8.35 54.99 -71.28
N LEU A 16 7.16 54.42 -71.17
CA LEU A 16 6.85 53.01 -71.06
C LEU A 16 7.11 52.35 -72.42
N LEU A 17 7.86 51.23 -72.49
CA LEU A 17 7.40 49.93 -73.03
C LEU A 17 8.57 48.94 -73.26
N ILE A 18 8.48 47.85 -72.48
CA ILE A 18 8.70 46.43 -72.84
C ILE A 18 10.14 45.93 -73.11
N GLY A 19 10.61 45.11 -72.17
CA GLY A 19 11.65 44.10 -72.44
C GLY A 19 12.36 43.60 -71.19
N SER A 20 11.79 42.59 -70.53
CA SER A 20 12.41 41.67 -69.54
C SER A 20 13.02 42.25 -68.23
N GLY A 21 12.33 41.98 -67.12
CA GLY A 21 12.89 41.73 -65.77
C GLY A 21 14.05 42.62 -65.31
N SER A 22 13.75 43.82 -64.82
CA SER A 22 14.75 44.63 -64.10
C SER A 22 14.55 44.44 -62.59
N ALA A 23 15.57 43.88 -61.96
CA ALA A 23 15.70 43.67 -60.53
C ALA A 23 15.46 44.97 -59.75
N MET A 24 14.44 45.00 -58.89
CA MET A 24 14.26 46.06 -57.91
C MET A 24 15.43 46.01 -56.93
N GLY A 25 16.21 47.10 -56.83
CA GLY A 25 17.25 47.28 -55.79
C GLY A 25 18.68 47.47 -56.28
N GLN A 26 18.98 47.35 -57.58
CA GLN A 26 20.35 47.56 -58.08
C GLN A 26 20.65 49.05 -58.32
N THR A 27 21.76 49.52 -57.77
CA THR A 27 22.35 50.85 -57.94
C THR A 27 23.53 50.77 -58.89
N THR A 28 23.59 51.68 -59.87
CA THR A 28 24.77 51.85 -60.74
C THR A 28 25.91 52.50 -59.97
N LEU A 29 27.06 51.83 -59.93
CA LEU A 29 28.29 52.24 -59.25
C LEU A 29 29.32 52.81 -60.24
N ILE A 30 29.38 52.26 -61.46
CA ILE A 30 30.15 52.80 -62.59
C ILE A 30 29.31 52.70 -63.85
N THR A 31 29.36 53.72 -64.70
CA THR A 31 29.01 53.61 -66.13
C THR A 31 30.03 54.35 -66.99
N ASN A 32 30.40 53.79 -68.15
CA ASN A 32 31.29 54.41 -69.11
C ASN A 32 31.04 53.91 -70.54
N ASP A 33 30.94 54.81 -71.51
CA ASP A 33 30.73 54.48 -72.94
C ASP A 33 32.03 54.33 -73.74
N CYS A 34 33.18 54.37 -73.07
CA CYS A 34 34.52 54.26 -73.65
C CYS A 34 34.83 55.20 -74.85
N SER A 35 33.99 56.22 -75.08
CA SER A 35 34.07 57.11 -76.25
C SER A 35 35.27 58.05 -76.17
N THR A 36 35.71 58.36 -74.95
CA THR A 36 36.87 59.21 -74.64
C THR A 36 37.62 58.71 -73.40
N ALA A 37 38.88 59.12 -73.27
CA ALA A 37 39.69 58.76 -72.10
C ALA A 37 39.07 59.41 -70.87
N THR A 38 38.68 58.58 -69.90
CA THR A 38 37.90 59.04 -68.74
C THR A 38 38.82 59.43 -67.58
N ALA A 39 38.56 60.59 -66.98
CA ALA A 39 39.34 61.08 -65.85
C ALA A 39 39.30 60.09 -64.66
N GLY A 40 40.45 59.89 -64.01
CA GLY A 40 40.60 59.01 -62.84
C GLY A 40 40.85 57.54 -63.17
N TRP A 41 40.70 57.13 -64.43
CA TRP A 41 41.12 55.82 -64.91
C TRP A 41 42.60 55.84 -65.32
N THR A 42 43.29 54.74 -65.09
CA THR A 42 44.68 54.56 -65.52
C THR A 42 44.72 53.77 -66.83
N PHE A 43 45.41 54.32 -67.83
CA PHE A 43 45.60 53.69 -69.14
C PHE A 43 47.09 53.45 -69.37
N THR A 44 47.51 52.19 -69.44
CA THR A 44 48.91 51.79 -69.64
C THR A 44 49.06 51.11 -71.00
N ASN A 45 49.55 51.86 -72.01
CA ASN A 45 49.77 51.35 -73.36
C ASN A 45 51.13 50.64 -73.47
N ASN A 46 51.13 49.33 -73.25
CA ASN A 46 52.34 48.51 -73.28
C ASN A 46 52.62 47.96 -74.70
N VAL A 47 51.65 48.02 -75.62
CA VAL A 47 51.80 47.56 -77.00
C VAL A 47 51.77 48.75 -77.96
N THR A 48 52.94 49.19 -78.42
CA THR A 48 53.15 50.50 -79.10
C THR A 48 52.62 50.62 -80.54
N GLY A 49 51.72 49.73 -80.99
CA GLY A 49 51.19 49.70 -82.36
C GLY A 49 49.94 50.56 -82.57
N GLN A 50 49.12 50.75 -81.53
CA GLN A 50 47.94 51.63 -81.54
C GLN A 50 47.75 52.25 -80.15
N PRO A 51 47.14 53.44 -80.04
CA PRO A 51 46.72 53.96 -78.74
C PRO A 51 45.56 53.13 -78.15
N ILE A 52 45.49 53.02 -76.82
CA ILE A 52 44.34 52.41 -76.13
C ILE A 52 43.06 53.18 -76.46
N GLN A 53 43.07 54.51 -76.35
CA GLN A 53 41.93 55.32 -76.80
C GLN A 53 41.89 55.40 -78.32
N GLN A 54 40.82 54.89 -78.91
CA GLN A 54 40.53 55.02 -80.34
C GLN A 54 39.42 56.04 -80.52
N THR A 55 39.54 56.91 -81.53
CA THR A 55 38.56 57.98 -81.85
C THR A 55 37.78 57.70 -83.14
N SER A 56 38.14 56.64 -83.87
CA SER A 56 37.42 56.22 -85.08
C SER A 56 36.18 55.38 -84.73
N GLY A 57 35.11 55.53 -85.51
CA GLY A 57 33.91 54.68 -85.40
C GLY A 57 33.08 54.86 -84.12
N GLY A 58 33.03 56.05 -83.54
CA GLY A 58 32.24 56.36 -82.33
C GLY A 58 33.05 56.44 -81.03
N GLY A 59 34.32 56.04 -81.07
CA GLY A 59 35.21 56.01 -79.91
C GLY A 59 35.11 54.70 -79.14
N TYR A 60 36.24 54.10 -78.78
CA TYR A 60 36.30 52.88 -77.96
C TYR A 60 37.68 52.72 -77.32
N TRP A 61 37.78 51.82 -76.35
CA TRP A 61 39.06 51.43 -75.77
C TRP A 61 39.58 50.14 -76.37
N LEU A 62 40.87 50.09 -76.70
CA LEU A 62 41.53 48.97 -77.34
C LEU A 62 42.53 48.33 -76.36
N LEU A 63 42.37 47.03 -76.12
CA LEU A 63 43.29 46.21 -75.34
C LEU A 63 44.10 45.30 -76.27
N GLN A 64 45.40 45.53 -76.38
CA GLN A 64 46.31 44.68 -77.14
C GLN A 64 47.23 43.85 -76.23
N ALA A 65 47.80 42.78 -76.78
CA ALA A 65 48.82 41.96 -76.15
C ALA A 65 49.86 41.53 -77.19
N SER A 66 51.14 41.54 -76.81
CA SER A 66 52.26 41.01 -77.62
C SER A 66 53.02 39.87 -76.94
N SER A 67 52.85 39.71 -75.63
CA SER A 67 53.30 38.55 -74.86
C SER A 67 52.39 38.33 -73.65
N SER A 68 52.62 37.28 -72.87
CA SER A 68 51.92 37.09 -71.58
C SER A 68 52.23 38.19 -70.55
N SER A 69 53.36 38.89 -70.69
CA SER A 69 53.82 39.96 -69.79
C SER A 69 53.77 41.36 -70.39
N THR A 70 53.34 41.49 -71.66
CA THR A 70 53.25 42.77 -72.37
C THR A 70 51.84 42.93 -72.92
N LYS A 71 50.98 43.55 -72.11
CA LYS A 71 49.56 43.75 -72.38
C LYS A 71 49.15 45.16 -72.01
N ASP A 72 48.26 45.74 -72.78
CA ASP A 72 47.62 46.99 -72.39
C ASP A 72 46.77 46.78 -71.15
N GLU A 73 46.78 47.77 -70.26
CA GLU A 73 46.00 47.74 -69.02
C GLU A 73 45.13 48.99 -68.90
N ILE A 74 43.87 48.77 -68.52
CA ILE A 74 42.93 49.82 -68.16
C ILE A 74 42.44 49.54 -66.75
N ILE A 75 42.56 50.50 -65.84
CA ILE A 75 42.22 50.32 -64.41
C ILE A 75 41.25 51.42 -63.95
N THR A 76 40.18 51.03 -63.26
CA THR A 76 39.24 51.97 -62.65
C THR A 76 39.89 52.82 -61.55
N PRO A 77 39.31 53.99 -61.19
CA PRO A 77 39.58 54.60 -59.89
C PRO A 77 39.16 53.64 -58.75
N ALA A 78 39.58 53.97 -57.52
CA ALA A 78 39.09 53.28 -56.33
C ALA A 78 37.58 53.53 -56.15
N LEU A 79 36.83 52.47 -55.85
CA LEU A 79 35.38 52.47 -55.71
C LEU A 79 35.00 52.11 -54.29
N ASP A 80 34.07 52.88 -53.72
CA ASP A 80 33.41 52.52 -52.47
C ASP A 80 32.21 51.61 -52.74
N VAL A 81 32.36 50.36 -52.33
CA VAL A 81 31.33 49.33 -52.42
C VAL A 81 30.92 48.84 -51.04
N THR A 82 31.17 49.64 -50.00
CA THR A 82 30.69 49.38 -48.64
C THR A 82 29.16 49.37 -48.64
N ASN A 83 28.54 48.38 -47.98
CA ASN A 83 27.08 48.20 -47.93
C ASN A 83 26.43 47.85 -49.28
N TYR A 84 27.20 47.37 -50.26
CA TYR A 84 26.66 46.80 -51.49
C TYR A 84 26.92 45.29 -51.57
N THR A 85 25.87 44.56 -51.92
CA THR A 85 25.91 43.11 -52.20
C THR A 85 25.62 42.86 -53.67
N ASN A 86 25.93 41.66 -54.18
CA ASN A 86 25.65 41.26 -55.57
C ASN A 86 26.28 42.19 -56.63
N LEU A 87 27.53 42.61 -56.41
CA LEU A 87 28.29 43.44 -57.34
C LEU A 87 28.45 42.73 -58.68
N THR A 88 27.95 43.34 -59.76
CA THR A 88 27.91 42.73 -61.09
C THR A 88 28.46 43.70 -62.12
N LEU A 89 29.47 43.25 -62.87
CA LEU A 89 30.13 44.00 -63.93
C LEU A 89 29.71 43.46 -65.31
N THR A 90 29.35 44.37 -66.21
CA THR A 90 29.07 44.10 -67.62
C THR A 90 29.74 45.14 -68.49
N PHE A 91 30.08 44.77 -69.72
CA PHE A 91 30.60 45.66 -70.77
C PHE A 91 30.36 45.02 -72.14
N LYS A 92 30.74 45.69 -73.22
CA LYS A 92 30.72 45.17 -74.59
C LYS A 92 32.12 44.95 -75.12
N VAL A 93 32.27 43.90 -75.94
CA VAL A 93 33.53 43.54 -76.59
C VAL A 93 33.39 43.29 -78.09
N ALA A 94 34.39 43.69 -78.88
CA ALA A 94 34.52 43.41 -80.30
C ALA A 94 35.98 43.13 -80.70
N THR A 95 36.24 42.51 -81.85
CA THR A 95 37.61 42.25 -82.31
C THR A 95 38.22 43.46 -83.04
N TYR A 96 39.54 43.62 -82.94
CA TYR A 96 40.35 44.56 -83.72
C TYR A 96 41.57 43.86 -84.35
N GLY A 97 41.77 44.04 -85.67
CA GLY A 97 42.91 43.48 -86.41
C GLY A 97 42.72 42.02 -86.87
N SER A 98 43.83 41.37 -87.26
CA SER A 98 43.90 39.99 -87.75
C SER A 98 44.51 39.04 -86.71
N GLY A 99 44.20 37.74 -86.79
CA GLY A 99 44.71 36.69 -85.87
C GLY A 99 43.60 35.98 -85.07
N THR A 100 43.97 35.34 -83.96
CA THR A 100 43.05 34.61 -83.07
C THR A 100 42.16 35.57 -82.28
N ASN A 101 40.88 35.23 -82.12
CA ASN A 101 39.93 36.02 -81.35
C ASN A 101 40.20 35.88 -79.84
N ASN A 102 40.30 37.00 -79.13
CA ASN A 102 40.60 37.02 -77.69
C ASN A 102 39.45 37.65 -76.90
N PRO A 103 39.08 37.13 -75.72
CA PRO A 103 38.23 37.84 -74.77
C PRO A 103 39.02 38.91 -74.01
N ALA A 104 38.31 39.87 -73.40
CA ALA A 104 38.88 40.69 -72.36
C ALA A 104 38.99 39.86 -71.07
N GLN A 105 40.06 40.06 -70.30
CA GLN A 105 40.23 39.51 -68.97
C GLN A 105 40.06 40.63 -67.95
N VAL A 106 39.38 40.31 -66.85
CA VAL A 106 39.14 41.20 -65.72
C VAL A 106 39.68 40.57 -64.44
N ASP A 107 40.44 41.33 -63.67
CA ASP A 107 40.71 41.06 -62.27
C ASP A 107 40.45 42.32 -61.44
N TYR A 108 40.42 42.18 -60.12
CA TYR A 108 40.14 43.30 -59.23
C TYR A 108 41.11 43.34 -58.06
N SER A 109 41.22 44.50 -57.42
CA SER A 109 42.05 44.74 -56.25
C SER A 109 41.19 45.33 -55.14
N LEU A 110 41.37 44.84 -53.92
CA LEU A 110 40.68 45.36 -52.73
C LEU A 110 41.56 46.34 -51.94
N ASP A 111 42.84 46.47 -52.28
CA ASP A 111 43.84 47.27 -51.57
C ASP A 111 44.33 48.48 -52.41
N GLY A 112 43.51 48.96 -53.34
CA GLY A 112 43.83 50.13 -54.15
C GLY A 112 44.87 49.90 -55.25
N GLY A 113 45.11 48.64 -55.63
CA GLY A 113 45.95 48.23 -56.76
C GLY A 113 47.33 47.67 -56.38
N THR A 114 47.58 47.42 -55.10
CA THR A 114 48.84 46.82 -54.62
C THR A 114 48.88 45.32 -54.90
N THR A 115 47.77 44.62 -54.66
CA THR A 115 47.58 43.21 -55.02
C THR A 115 46.31 43.03 -55.85
N TRP A 116 46.30 41.99 -56.69
CA TRP A 116 45.21 41.69 -57.61
C TRP A 116 44.63 40.30 -57.31
N SER A 117 43.34 40.13 -57.56
CA SER A 117 42.58 38.92 -57.29
C SER A 117 43.21 37.72 -57.99
N ALA A 118 43.31 36.59 -57.27
CA ALA A 118 43.76 35.34 -57.86
C ALA A 118 42.78 34.86 -58.94
N THR A 119 41.48 35.09 -58.72
CA THR A 119 40.43 34.85 -59.72
C THR A 119 40.49 35.91 -60.81
N LYS A 120 40.57 35.43 -62.06
CA LYS A 120 40.49 36.23 -63.28
C LYS A 120 39.22 35.83 -64.02
N PHE A 121 38.43 36.82 -64.40
CA PHE A 121 37.22 36.65 -65.19
C PHE A 121 37.53 36.91 -66.66
N THR A 122 36.83 36.27 -67.56
CA THR A 122 36.93 36.55 -69.00
C THR A 122 35.57 36.92 -69.56
N SER A 123 35.55 37.90 -70.45
CA SER A 123 34.35 38.19 -71.23
C SER A 123 34.01 37.04 -72.18
N ALA A 124 32.82 37.07 -72.79
CA ALA A 124 32.58 36.35 -74.03
C ALA A 124 33.65 36.72 -75.08
N THR A 125 34.08 35.76 -75.89
CA THR A 125 35.09 36.00 -76.93
C THR A 125 34.42 36.60 -78.18
N PRO A 126 34.70 37.87 -78.54
CA PRO A 126 34.15 38.46 -79.76
C PRO A 126 34.73 37.77 -80.99
N THR A 127 33.89 37.51 -82.00
CA THR A 127 34.32 36.84 -83.24
C THR A 127 34.38 37.76 -84.45
N SER A 128 33.88 39.00 -84.33
CA SER A 128 33.86 40.02 -85.37
C SER A 128 34.05 41.42 -84.78
N SER A 129 34.09 42.44 -85.66
CA SER A 129 34.11 43.85 -85.27
C SER A 129 32.78 44.38 -84.73
N THR A 130 31.73 43.55 -84.69
CA THR A 130 30.44 43.86 -84.06
C THR A 130 30.52 43.60 -82.55
N TYR A 131 30.04 44.56 -81.75
CA TYR A 131 30.01 44.42 -80.30
C TYR A 131 29.04 43.35 -79.84
N ILE A 132 29.50 42.54 -78.88
CA ILE A 132 28.69 41.60 -78.10
C ILE A 132 28.83 41.93 -76.61
N ASN A 133 27.86 41.53 -75.79
CA ASN A 133 27.97 41.68 -74.34
C ASN A 133 29.08 40.77 -73.79
N SER A 134 29.79 41.24 -72.78
CA SER A 134 30.86 40.52 -72.08
C SER A 134 30.37 39.27 -71.35
N GLY A 135 29.05 39.10 -71.19
CA GLY A 135 28.49 38.28 -70.12
C GLY A 135 28.47 39.06 -68.80
N SER A 136 27.89 38.44 -67.77
CA SER A 136 27.74 39.03 -66.43
C SER A 136 28.84 38.52 -65.51
N ILE A 137 29.75 39.40 -65.10
CA ILE A 137 30.84 39.08 -64.17
C ILE A 137 30.35 39.40 -62.75
N ASN A 138 30.06 38.36 -61.96
CA ASN A 138 29.63 38.52 -60.57
C ASN A 138 30.85 38.59 -59.63
N LEU A 139 31.03 39.74 -59.00
CA LEU A 139 32.09 40.02 -58.03
C LEU A 139 31.64 39.77 -56.57
N GLY A 140 30.36 39.47 -56.34
CA GLY A 140 29.80 39.14 -55.02
C GLY A 140 29.69 40.33 -54.08
N THR A 141 30.01 40.11 -52.80
CA THR A 141 30.03 41.16 -51.76
C THR A 141 31.48 41.36 -51.33
N LEU A 142 32.03 42.56 -51.58
CA LEU A 142 33.45 42.85 -51.37
C LEU A 142 33.71 43.79 -50.17
N ASN A 143 32.72 44.57 -49.74
CA ASN A 143 32.76 45.44 -48.54
C ASN A 143 34.07 46.21 -48.35
N THR A 144 34.43 47.03 -49.32
CA THR A 144 35.67 47.82 -49.29
C THR A 144 35.44 49.21 -49.88
N THR A 145 36.23 50.19 -49.45
CA THR A 145 36.26 51.53 -50.02
C THR A 145 37.28 51.69 -51.15
N THR A 146 38.10 50.65 -51.41
CA THR A 146 39.29 50.72 -52.25
C THR A 146 39.27 49.75 -53.45
N LEU A 147 38.08 49.31 -53.88
CA LEU A 147 37.95 48.40 -55.02
C LEU A 147 38.48 49.04 -56.30
N LYS A 148 39.42 48.39 -57.00
CA LYS A 148 39.80 48.72 -58.38
C LYS A 148 39.57 47.53 -59.29
N ILE A 149 39.16 47.77 -60.53
CA ILE A 149 38.95 46.75 -61.55
C ILE A 149 39.92 47.00 -62.69
N ARG A 150 40.64 45.97 -63.12
CA ARG A 150 41.59 46.03 -64.23
C ARG A 150 41.12 45.18 -65.39
N PHE A 151 41.24 45.74 -66.58
CA PHE A 151 40.92 45.12 -67.85
C PHE A 151 42.20 44.95 -68.67
N VAL A 152 42.43 43.74 -69.17
CA VAL A 152 43.55 43.40 -70.05
C VAL A 152 43.08 42.47 -71.17
N ASN A 153 43.85 42.32 -72.24
CA ASN A 153 43.57 41.29 -73.24
C ASN A 153 43.91 39.89 -72.67
N ALA A 154 43.02 38.90 -72.77
CA ALA A 154 43.30 37.56 -72.25
C ALA A 154 44.39 36.82 -73.06
N GLY A 155 44.51 37.13 -74.35
CA GLY A 155 45.49 36.54 -75.27
C GLY A 155 46.94 36.93 -74.95
N ILE A 156 47.89 36.31 -75.64
CA ILE A 156 49.34 36.52 -75.45
C ILE A 156 50.05 37.05 -76.71
N ALA A 157 49.35 37.13 -77.83
CA ALA A 157 49.65 37.81 -79.09
C ALA A 157 48.33 37.80 -79.90
N ASP A 158 48.25 38.47 -81.05
CA ASP A 158 47.09 38.49 -81.99
C ASP A 158 46.03 39.60 -81.74
N LYS A 159 44.76 39.36 -82.11
CA LYS A 159 43.72 40.40 -82.24
C LYS A 159 43.54 41.19 -80.94
N GLY A 160 43.40 42.49 -81.10
CA GLY A 160 43.01 43.39 -80.03
C GLY A 160 41.54 43.21 -79.65
N VAL A 161 41.22 43.52 -78.39
CA VAL A 161 39.85 43.52 -77.88
C VAL A 161 39.40 44.96 -77.72
N ARG A 162 38.33 45.33 -78.42
CA ARG A 162 37.66 46.61 -78.28
C ARG A 162 36.70 46.52 -77.11
N MET A 163 36.64 47.53 -76.27
CA MET A 163 35.75 47.65 -75.13
C MET A 163 34.83 48.87 -75.26
N ASP A 164 33.60 48.71 -74.79
CA ASP A 164 32.54 49.71 -74.80
C ASP A 164 31.52 49.42 -73.67
N ASP A 165 30.66 50.38 -73.32
CA ASP A 165 29.53 50.24 -72.38
C ASP A 165 29.82 49.55 -71.04
N ILE A 166 30.87 49.97 -70.33
CA ILE A 166 31.18 49.44 -68.98
C ILE A 166 30.11 49.85 -67.99
N LEU A 167 29.57 48.88 -67.24
CA LEU A 167 28.55 49.06 -66.22
C LEU A 167 28.84 48.16 -65.00
N LEU A 168 29.03 48.76 -63.83
CA LEU A 168 29.06 48.06 -62.54
C LEU A 168 27.82 48.43 -61.73
N VAL A 169 27.09 47.43 -61.23
CA VAL A 169 25.90 47.61 -60.38
C VAL A 169 26.03 46.80 -59.09
N GLY A 170 25.34 47.22 -58.02
CA GLY A 170 25.25 46.48 -56.75
C GLY A 170 23.93 46.77 -56.02
N THR A 171 23.50 45.89 -55.12
CA THR A 171 22.29 46.08 -54.30
C THR A 171 22.65 46.66 -52.93
N PHE A 172 22.09 47.81 -52.58
CA PHE A 172 22.35 48.45 -51.28
C PHE A 172 21.73 47.64 -50.12
N ALA A 173 22.52 47.34 -49.09
CA ALA A 173 22.10 46.61 -47.89
C ALA A 173 22.57 47.39 -46.63
N PRO A 174 21.69 48.15 -45.96
CA PRO A 174 22.06 48.90 -44.76
C PRO A 174 22.34 47.97 -43.57
N SER A 175 23.26 48.37 -42.70
CA SER A 175 23.51 47.71 -41.41
C SER A 175 22.44 48.09 -40.38
N CYS A 176 21.61 47.14 -39.94
CA CYS A 176 20.76 47.29 -38.76
C CYS A 176 21.51 46.86 -37.47
N THR A 177 21.04 47.31 -36.32
CA THR A 177 21.54 46.89 -35.00
C THR A 177 21.00 45.50 -34.67
N ALA A 178 21.82 44.62 -34.10
CA ALA A 178 21.35 43.31 -33.66
C ALA A 178 20.24 43.42 -32.60
N SER A 179 19.17 42.64 -32.74
CA SER A 179 18.08 42.57 -31.77
C SER A 179 18.56 42.04 -30.42
N ASN A 180 17.91 42.47 -29.34
CA ASN A 180 18.09 41.93 -28.00
C ASN A 180 16.94 40.97 -27.60
N LEU A 181 16.17 40.46 -28.57
CA LEU A 181 15.11 39.49 -28.33
C LEU A 181 15.66 38.29 -27.55
N ALA A 182 15.13 38.06 -26.34
CA ALA A 182 15.60 36.98 -25.49
C ALA A 182 14.51 36.49 -24.53
N PHE A 183 14.58 35.21 -24.18
CA PHE A 183 13.90 34.68 -23.01
C PHE A 183 14.78 34.84 -21.77
N ASP A 184 14.18 35.09 -20.61
CA ASP A 184 14.90 35.04 -19.34
C ASP A 184 15.40 33.62 -19.06
N SER A 185 16.56 33.51 -18.39
CA SER A 185 17.10 32.21 -17.97
C SER A 185 16.17 31.52 -16.97
N PRO A 186 16.04 30.17 -17.00
CA PRO A 186 16.76 29.23 -17.86
C PRO A 186 16.17 29.10 -19.28
N THR A 187 17.00 28.69 -20.23
CA THR A 187 16.62 28.35 -21.62
C THR A 187 16.14 26.90 -21.78
N THR A 188 16.03 26.18 -20.68
CA THR A 188 15.38 24.86 -20.58
C THR A 188 14.34 24.93 -19.48
N VAL A 189 13.12 24.48 -19.78
CA VAL A 189 12.01 24.39 -18.84
C VAL A 189 11.64 22.92 -18.71
N GLU A 190 11.64 22.40 -17.49
CA GLU A 190 11.26 21.03 -17.17
C GLU A 190 9.85 21.03 -16.57
N LYS A 191 8.99 20.13 -17.06
CA LYS A 191 7.58 19.98 -16.68
C LYS A 191 7.17 18.52 -16.61
N LEU A 192 6.09 18.21 -15.91
CA LEU A 192 5.35 16.94 -16.01
C LEU A 192 4.15 17.09 -16.94
N ALA A 193 3.65 15.98 -17.50
CA ALA A 193 2.52 16.01 -18.44
C ALA A 193 1.18 16.46 -17.81
N ASP A 194 1.06 16.46 -16.48
CA ASP A 194 -0.08 17.01 -15.72
C ASP A 194 0.20 18.38 -15.09
N ASP A 195 1.37 18.98 -15.32
CA ASP A 195 1.65 20.32 -14.83
C ASP A 195 0.66 21.32 -15.45
N VAL A 196 0.28 22.31 -14.64
CA VAL A 196 -0.53 23.42 -15.11
C VAL A 196 0.18 24.20 -16.23
N ASN A 197 -0.63 24.69 -17.17
CA ASN A 197 -0.21 25.60 -18.22
C ASN A 197 0.51 26.82 -17.63
N PHE A 198 1.49 27.35 -18.37
CA PHE A 198 2.37 28.41 -17.88
C PHE A 198 2.64 29.45 -18.95
N ILE A 199 3.10 30.63 -18.55
CA ILE A 199 3.46 31.70 -19.47
C ILE A 199 4.97 31.95 -19.37
N LYS A 200 5.65 32.00 -20.52
CA LYS A 200 7.05 32.43 -20.61
C LYS A 200 7.22 33.33 -21.84
N THR A 201 7.34 34.62 -21.59
CA THR A 201 7.46 35.64 -22.64
C THR A 201 8.92 35.97 -22.95
N ALA A 202 9.20 36.26 -24.22
CA ALA A 202 10.45 36.90 -24.61
C ALA A 202 10.34 38.42 -24.45
N THR A 203 11.47 39.08 -24.19
CA THR A 203 11.55 40.53 -24.12
C THR A 203 12.38 41.06 -25.28
N SER A 204 12.06 42.27 -25.76
CA SER A 204 12.79 42.96 -26.80
C SER A 204 12.67 44.47 -26.59
N LEU A 205 13.71 45.22 -26.95
CA LEU A 205 13.67 46.68 -27.00
C LEU A 205 12.93 47.19 -28.24
N ASN A 206 12.74 46.36 -29.26
CA ASN A 206 11.94 46.75 -30.43
C ASN A 206 10.46 46.78 -30.04
N GLU A 207 9.91 47.99 -29.95
CA GLU A 207 8.52 48.25 -29.53
C GLU A 207 7.54 48.33 -30.71
N THR A 208 8.03 48.30 -31.96
CA THR A 208 7.20 48.58 -33.15
C THR A 208 6.63 47.35 -33.83
N THR A 209 7.21 46.17 -33.61
CA THR A 209 6.74 44.91 -34.16
C THR A 209 6.43 43.92 -33.04
N ALA A 210 5.33 43.19 -33.17
CA ALA A 210 4.92 42.22 -32.17
C ALA A 210 5.87 41.01 -32.14
N ILE A 211 6.05 40.45 -30.95
CA ILE A 211 6.69 39.13 -30.78
C ILE A 211 5.63 38.07 -31.07
N VAL A 212 5.97 37.09 -31.91
CA VAL A 212 5.10 35.97 -32.27
C VAL A 212 5.72 34.66 -31.81
N TYR A 213 4.94 33.85 -31.10
CA TYR A 213 5.37 32.58 -30.54
C TYR A 213 4.92 31.37 -31.37
N ASN A 214 5.75 30.34 -31.44
CA ASN A 214 5.43 29.06 -32.08
C ASN A 214 6.08 27.89 -31.32
N SER A 215 5.41 26.72 -31.31
CA SER A 215 5.96 25.46 -30.79
C SER A 215 6.42 24.58 -31.96
N SER A 216 7.59 23.94 -31.84
CA SER A 216 8.09 23.03 -32.87
C SER A 216 7.30 21.71 -32.94
N ASP A 217 6.69 21.31 -31.82
CA ASP A 217 5.84 20.12 -31.71
C ASP A 217 4.59 20.46 -30.88
N THR A 218 3.48 20.67 -31.59
CA THR A 218 2.17 20.95 -30.98
C THR A 218 1.48 19.71 -30.42
N GLY A 219 2.06 18.51 -30.56
CA GLY A 219 1.61 17.31 -29.85
C GLY A 219 2.09 17.29 -28.40
N VAL A 220 3.27 17.87 -28.13
CA VAL A 220 3.86 17.99 -26.78
C VAL A 220 3.29 19.21 -26.04
N ALA A 221 3.30 20.38 -26.67
CA ALA A 221 2.72 21.60 -26.11
C ALA A 221 2.31 22.61 -27.20
N THR A 222 1.19 23.30 -27.00
CA THR A 222 0.80 24.46 -27.81
C THR A 222 1.26 25.76 -27.15
N VAL A 223 1.45 26.81 -27.94
CA VAL A 223 1.76 28.14 -27.42
C VAL A 223 0.85 29.19 -28.09
N ASN A 224 0.27 30.07 -27.28
CA ASN A 224 -0.48 31.20 -27.78
C ASN A 224 0.47 32.17 -28.49
N SER A 225 0.20 32.42 -29.77
CA SER A 225 1.09 33.17 -30.65
C SER A 225 1.31 34.63 -30.23
N SER A 226 0.46 35.20 -29.38
CA SER A 226 0.54 36.61 -28.94
C SER A 226 0.92 36.77 -27.47
N THR A 227 0.53 35.83 -26.61
CA THR A 227 0.76 35.94 -25.16
C THR A 227 1.94 35.13 -24.65
N GLY A 228 2.40 34.12 -25.40
CA GLY A 228 3.44 33.19 -24.93
C GLY A 228 2.95 32.23 -23.83
N GLU A 229 1.64 32.09 -23.66
CA GLU A 229 1.02 31.07 -22.82
C GLU A 229 1.16 29.70 -23.46
N VAL A 230 1.63 28.72 -22.70
CA VAL A 230 1.97 27.37 -23.13
C VAL A 230 1.04 26.37 -22.46
N ASP A 231 0.31 25.62 -23.28
CA ASP A 231 -0.53 24.51 -22.83
C ASP A 231 0.23 23.19 -22.99
N ILE A 232 0.35 22.44 -21.90
CA ILE A 232 1.03 21.14 -21.89
C ILE A 232 0.03 20.06 -22.30
N LEU A 233 0.42 19.19 -23.24
CA LEU A 233 -0.49 18.20 -23.83
C LEU A 233 -0.02 16.76 -23.58
N SER A 234 1.27 16.48 -23.78
CA SER A 234 1.83 15.15 -23.54
C SER A 234 3.31 15.20 -23.20
N ALA A 235 3.83 14.09 -22.67
CA ALA A 235 5.26 13.91 -22.51
C ALA A 235 6.00 14.01 -23.86
N GLY A 236 7.20 14.56 -23.83
CA GLY A 236 8.05 14.80 -24.99
C GLY A 236 8.89 16.06 -24.85
N THR A 237 9.59 16.44 -25.92
CA THR A 237 10.40 17.66 -25.95
C THR A 237 9.97 18.53 -27.12
N THR A 238 9.74 19.82 -26.87
CA THR A 238 9.46 20.81 -27.91
C THR A 238 10.30 22.07 -27.71
N THR A 239 10.58 22.79 -28.79
CA THR A 239 11.22 24.11 -28.75
C THR A 239 10.15 25.18 -28.92
N ILE A 240 10.11 26.14 -28.01
CA ILE A 240 9.28 27.33 -28.16
C ILE A 240 10.14 28.46 -28.74
N THR A 241 9.73 28.97 -29.89
CA THR A 241 10.40 30.05 -30.62
C THR A 241 9.60 31.33 -30.52
N ALA A 242 10.23 32.40 -30.04
CA ALA A 242 9.77 33.76 -30.20
C ALA A 242 10.43 34.37 -31.43
N THR A 243 9.64 34.91 -32.35
CA THR A 243 10.13 35.62 -33.54
C THR A 243 9.68 37.07 -33.50
N GLN A 244 10.54 37.99 -33.94
CA GLN A 244 10.19 39.40 -34.07
C GLN A 244 10.77 39.95 -35.37
N ALA A 245 9.92 40.58 -36.18
CA ALA A 245 10.35 41.25 -37.41
C ALA A 245 11.19 42.50 -37.11
N ALA A 246 11.99 42.95 -38.10
CA ALA A 246 12.76 44.17 -37.98
C ALA A 246 11.87 45.38 -37.65
N GLY A 247 12.37 46.29 -36.82
CA GLY A 247 11.61 47.43 -36.32
C GLY A 247 12.53 48.46 -35.68
N THR A 248 11.96 49.44 -34.99
CA THR A 248 12.71 50.59 -34.47
C THR A 248 12.44 50.83 -32.99
N HIS A 249 13.45 51.27 -32.25
CA HIS A 249 13.29 51.84 -30.92
C HIS A 249 14.25 53.01 -30.74
N ASN A 250 13.76 54.15 -30.25
CA ASN A 250 14.53 55.38 -30.09
C ASN A 250 15.36 55.80 -31.33
N SER A 251 14.78 55.64 -32.54
CA SER A 251 15.42 55.92 -33.83
C SER A 251 16.61 55.01 -34.19
N VAL A 252 16.73 53.86 -33.54
CA VAL A 252 17.68 52.79 -33.90
C VAL A 252 16.92 51.66 -34.60
N ASP A 253 17.37 51.28 -35.79
CA ASP A 253 16.82 50.14 -36.54
C ASP A 253 17.39 48.84 -35.97
N TYR A 254 16.51 47.94 -35.52
CA TYR A 254 16.83 46.61 -35.06
C TYR A 254 16.51 45.56 -36.13
N CYS A 255 17.44 44.62 -36.35
CA CYS A 255 17.23 43.52 -37.27
C CYS A 255 16.12 42.57 -36.79
N ALA A 256 15.48 41.85 -37.72
CA ALA A 256 14.63 40.72 -37.36
C ALA A 256 15.45 39.66 -36.61
N SER A 257 14.84 38.99 -35.64
CA SER A 257 15.53 38.00 -34.81
C SER A 257 14.57 36.96 -34.26
N GLU A 258 15.14 35.87 -33.76
CA GLU A 258 14.43 34.82 -33.06
C GLU A 258 15.19 34.46 -31.78
N ALA A 259 14.44 34.05 -30.76
CA ALA A 259 14.96 33.47 -29.54
C ALA A 259 14.19 32.18 -29.25
N THR A 260 14.85 31.22 -28.60
CA THR A 260 14.25 29.92 -28.30
C THR A 260 14.49 29.48 -26.87
N TYR A 261 13.61 28.62 -26.36
CA TYR A 261 13.90 27.78 -25.20
C TYR A 261 13.36 26.36 -25.44
N THR A 262 13.96 25.38 -24.78
CA THR A 262 13.52 23.99 -24.83
C THR A 262 12.54 23.72 -23.68
N LEU A 263 11.38 23.16 -24.00
CA LEU A 263 10.44 22.60 -23.03
C LEU A 263 10.56 21.08 -23.05
N ASN A 264 10.98 20.50 -21.93
CA ASN A 264 10.97 19.08 -21.68
C ASN A 264 9.79 18.74 -20.78
N VAL A 265 8.89 17.88 -21.26
CA VAL A 265 7.74 17.38 -20.53
C VAL A 265 7.98 15.90 -20.24
N ALA A 266 8.23 15.55 -18.99
CA ALA A 266 8.36 14.16 -18.57
C ALA A 266 6.97 13.51 -18.41
N PRO A 267 6.86 12.18 -18.63
CA PRO A 267 5.65 11.43 -18.31
C PRO A 267 5.39 11.45 -16.80
N ILE A 268 4.13 11.24 -16.42
CA ILE A 268 3.74 11.11 -15.01
C ILE A 268 4.05 9.68 -14.58
N ASP A 269 4.68 9.53 -13.42
CA ASP A 269 4.96 8.21 -12.87
C ASP A 269 3.65 7.44 -12.60
N PRO A 270 3.57 6.16 -12.98
CA PRO A 270 2.47 5.30 -12.58
C PRO A 270 2.36 5.21 -11.06
N THR A 271 1.15 5.31 -10.52
CA THR A 271 0.92 5.24 -9.07
C THR A 271 -0.05 4.13 -8.74
N ILE A 272 0.28 3.32 -7.74
CA ILE A 272 -0.64 2.35 -7.12
C ILE A 272 -0.90 2.83 -5.69
N THR A 273 -2.16 2.77 -5.27
CA THR A 273 -2.58 3.09 -3.91
C THR A 273 -3.54 2.02 -3.41
N VAL A 274 -3.40 1.69 -2.13
CA VAL A 274 -4.34 0.83 -1.40
C VAL A 274 -4.94 1.70 -0.31
N THR A 275 -6.27 1.75 -0.26
CA THR A 275 -7.02 2.67 0.61
C THR A 275 -6.75 2.36 2.09
N GLU A 276 -6.65 1.08 2.42
CA GLU A 276 -6.41 0.58 3.76
C GLU A 276 -4.94 0.79 4.12
N GLU A 277 -4.69 1.46 5.25
CA GLU A 277 -3.33 1.69 5.76
C GLU A 277 -2.65 0.36 6.11
N THR A 278 -3.36 -0.50 6.84
CA THR A 278 -2.94 -1.85 7.23
C THR A 278 -4.04 -2.86 6.93
N VAL A 279 -3.67 -4.09 6.59
CA VAL A 279 -4.62 -5.21 6.55
C VAL A 279 -4.82 -5.70 8.00
N PRO A 280 -6.05 -5.75 8.52
CA PRO A 280 -6.30 -6.25 9.87
C PRO A 280 -5.78 -7.69 10.08
N ALA A 281 -5.42 -8.02 11.31
CA ALA A 281 -5.01 -9.38 11.64
C ALA A 281 -6.21 -10.32 11.63
N MET A 282 -6.13 -11.38 10.84
CA MET A 282 -7.16 -12.41 10.74
C MET A 282 -7.05 -13.42 11.90
N SER A 283 -8.17 -13.97 12.36
CA SER A 283 -8.18 -14.97 13.45
C SER A 283 -9.32 -15.96 13.29
N ILE A 284 -8.97 -17.25 13.22
CA ILE A 284 -9.97 -18.30 13.01
C ILE A 284 -9.53 -19.63 13.62
N ALA A 285 -10.48 -20.53 13.89
CA ALA A 285 -10.15 -21.91 14.21
C ALA A 285 -9.65 -22.65 12.96
N VAL A 286 -8.72 -23.60 13.14
CA VAL A 286 -8.23 -24.46 12.05
C VAL A 286 -9.40 -25.17 11.36
N GLY A 287 -9.36 -25.21 10.02
CA GLY A 287 -10.45 -25.72 9.17
C GLY A 287 -11.53 -24.68 8.82
N GLY A 288 -11.47 -23.49 9.42
CA GLY A 288 -12.27 -22.32 9.00
C GLY A 288 -11.50 -21.39 8.06
N THR A 289 -12.16 -20.30 7.66
CA THR A 289 -11.58 -19.22 6.87
C THR A 289 -11.96 -17.86 7.45
N ASP A 290 -11.03 -16.92 7.38
CA ASP A 290 -11.27 -15.50 7.67
C ASP A 290 -10.87 -14.66 6.45
N THR A 291 -11.54 -13.53 6.24
CA THR A 291 -11.36 -12.74 5.03
C THR A 291 -11.26 -11.26 5.33
N GLU A 292 -10.30 -10.60 4.68
CA GLU A 292 -10.16 -9.16 4.67
C GLU A 292 -10.27 -8.64 3.24
N ILE A 293 -10.65 -7.36 3.09
CA ILE A 293 -10.78 -6.73 1.77
C ILE A 293 -9.88 -5.50 1.73
N ILE A 294 -9.14 -5.36 0.63
CA ILE A 294 -8.45 -4.12 0.29
C ILE A 294 -9.06 -3.49 -0.96
N THR A 295 -8.97 -2.17 -1.05
CA THR A 295 -9.45 -1.37 -2.17
C THR A 295 -8.28 -0.73 -2.91
N VAL A 296 -8.05 -1.17 -4.14
CA VAL A 296 -6.93 -0.75 -4.99
C VAL A 296 -7.36 0.35 -5.96
N ASN A 297 -6.59 1.43 -5.99
CA ASN A 297 -6.70 2.51 -6.97
C ASN A 297 -5.34 2.73 -7.64
N ALA A 298 -5.33 3.03 -8.93
CA ALA A 298 -4.10 3.34 -9.64
C ALA A 298 -4.36 4.26 -10.84
N SER A 299 -3.33 5.01 -11.22
CA SER A 299 -3.35 5.96 -12.33
C SER A 299 -2.04 5.93 -13.10
N ASN A 300 -2.10 6.42 -14.35
CA ASN A 300 -0.96 6.49 -15.29
C ASN A 300 -0.28 5.15 -15.56
N LEU A 301 -1.00 4.02 -15.38
CA LEU A 301 -0.48 2.69 -15.61
C LEU A 301 -0.17 2.42 -17.07
N THR A 302 0.96 1.75 -17.32
CA THR A 302 1.38 1.27 -18.66
C THR A 302 1.18 -0.24 -18.84
N GLY A 303 0.75 -0.94 -17.78
CA GLY A 303 0.39 -2.35 -17.77
C GLY A 303 -0.52 -2.67 -16.59
N ASP A 304 -1.01 -3.91 -16.53
CA ASP A 304 -1.87 -4.38 -15.45
C ASP A 304 -1.13 -4.45 -14.11
N ILE A 305 -1.88 -4.37 -13.01
CA ILE A 305 -1.33 -4.61 -11.67
C ILE A 305 -1.27 -6.12 -11.44
N THR A 306 -0.11 -6.64 -11.10
CA THR A 306 0.08 -8.01 -10.62
C THR A 306 0.14 -8.02 -9.10
N LEU A 307 -0.53 -8.98 -8.48
CA LEU A 307 -0.52 -9.19 -7.04
C LEU A 307 0.20 -10.51 -6.74
N ALA A 308 1.07 -10.50 -5.73
CA ALA A 308 1.77 -11.67 -5.27
C ALA A 308 1.74 -11.75 -3.75
N VAL A 309 1.43 -12.94 -3.23
CA VAL A 309 1.61 -13.25 -1.81
C VAL A 309 2.91 -14.02 -1.69
N THR A 310 3.81 -13.58 -0.82
CA THR A 310 5.09 -14.24 -0.56
C THR A 310 5.36 -14.40 0.93
N GLY A 311 6.23 -15.34 1.29
CA GLY A 311 6.75 -15.49 2.65
C GLY A 311 6.52 -16.88 3.25
N ALA A 312 6.86 -17.04 4.54
CA ALA A 312 6.88 -18.35 5.19
C ALA A 312 5.51 -19.05 5.21
N ASN A 313 4.42 -18.29 5.25
CA ASN A 313 3.06 -18.81 5.32
C ASN A 313 2.21 -18.41 4.10
N GLU A 314 2.83 -18.11 2.96
CA GLU A 314 2.11 -17.66 1.75
C GLU A 314 0.97 -18.59 1.32
N SER A 315 1.14 -19.91 1.48
CA SER A 315 0.13 -20.91 1.12
C SER A 315 -1.15 -20.82 1.94
N LEU A 316 -1.13 -20.14 3.08
CA LEU A 316 -2.29 -19.94 3.94
C LEU A 316 -3.13 -18.72 3.53
N PHE A 317 -2.64 -17.88 2.62
CA PHE A 317 -3.32 -16.66 2.17
C PHE A 317 -3.56 -16.72 0.66
N THR A 318 -4.83 -16.61 0.26
CA THR A 318 -5.24 -16.59 -1.15
C THR A 318 -5.92 -15.27 -1.50
N LEU A 319 -5.87 -14.89 -2.77
CA LEU A 319 -6.49 -13.66 -3.27
C LEU A 319 -7.66 -14.00 -4.19
N SER A 320 -8.71 -13.16 -4.18
CA SER A 320 -9.81 -13.27 -5.16
C SER A 320 -9.35 -13.06 -6.60
N THR A 321 -8.23 -12.35 -6.80
CA THR A 321 -7.54 -12.20 -8.08
C THR A 321 -6.05 -11.92 -7.87
N TYR A 322 -5.22 -12.33 -8.83
CA TYR A 322 -3.78 -12.06 -8.86
C TYR A 322 -3.39 -11.01 -9.92
N THR A 323 -4.38 -10.50 -10.65
CA THR A 323 -4.19 -9.44 -11.65
C THR A 323 -5.38 -8.48 -11.61
N LEU A 324 -5.11 -7.18 -11.69
CA LEU A 324 -6.14 -6.16 -11.91
C LEU A 324 -5.85 -5.49 -13.25
N ALA A 325 -6.74 -5.72 -14.21
CA ALA A 325 -6.67 -5.11 -15.53
C ALA A 325 -6.92 -3.61 -15.43
N HIS A 326 -6.08 -2.80 -16.10
CA HIS A 326 -6.29 -1.36 -16.16
C HIS A 326 -7.19 -0.97 -17.34
N SER A 327 -7.90 0.14 -17.22
CA SER A 327 -8.68 0.75 -18.29
C SER A 327 -8.19 2.18 -18.51
N SER A 328 -7.68 2.48 -19.70
CA SER A 328 -7.12 3.80 -20.02
C SER A 328 -6.09 4.29 -18.99
N GLY A 329 -5.16 3.41 -18.61
CA GLY A 329 -4.14 3.70 -17.60
C GLY A 329 -4.61 3.75 -16.15
N SER A 330 -5.87 3.41 -15.84
CA SER A 330 -6.42 3.56 -14.49
C SER A 330 -7.09 2.28 -13.95
N VAL A 331 -7.03 2.13 -12.63
CA VAL A 331 -7.81 1.17 -11.84
C VAL A 331 -8.52 1.99 -10.77
N SER A 332 -9.84 1.84 -10.62
CA SER A 332 -10.61 2.63 -9.65
C SER A 332 -11.47 1.73 -8.78
N ASN A 333 -11.29 1.85 -7.46
CA ASN A 333 -12.06 1.18 -6.41
C ASN A 333 -12.23 -0.33 -6.61
N GLN A 334 -11.18 -1.00 -7.09
CA GLN A 334 -11.22 -2.46 -7.26
C GLN A 334 -10.95 -3.15 -5.93
N SER A 335 -11.90 -3.97 -5.48
CA SER A 335 -11.76 -4.77 -4.27
C SER A 335 -10.97 -6.06 -4.53
N VAL A 336 -10.03 -6.37 -3.65
CA VAL A 336 -9.34 -7.66 -3.59
C VAL A 336 -9.62 -8.28 -2.23
N THR A 337 -10.23 -9.46 -2.23
CA THR A 337 -10.47 -10.23 -1.01
C THR A 337 -9.25 -11.10 -0.75
N ILE A 338 -8.71 -10.97 0.46
CA ILE A 338 -7.64 -11.81 1.00
C ILE A 338 -8.33 -12.85 1.88
N THR A 339 -8.10 -14.13 1.61
CA THR A 339 -8.67 -15.24 2.39
C THR A 339 -7.56 -15.97 3.12
N TYR A 340 -7.67 -16.04 4.44
CA TYR A 340 -6.77 -16.78 5.31
C TYR A 340 -7.40 -18.14 5.70
N THR A 341 -6.68 -19.22 5.40
CA THR A 341 -7.13 -20.61 5.63
C THR A 341 -6.01 -21.40 6.33
N PRO A 342 -5.96 -21.41 7.67
CA PRO A 342 -4.95 -22.17 8.40
C PRO A 342 -5.20 -23.67 8.37
N ASP A 343 -4.12 -24.44 8.29
CA ASP A 343 -4.10 -25.91 8.36
C ASP A 343 -3.58 -26.45 9.71
N ALA A 344 -2.94 -25.60 10.51
CA ALA A 344 -2.45 -25.90 11.85
C ALA A 344 -2.63 -24.70 12.80
N PRO A 345 -2.77 -24.93 14.12
CA PRO A 345 -2.85 -23.84 15.08
C PRO A 345 -1.49 -23.14 15.21
N ALA A 346 -1.50 -21.82 15.29
CA ALA A 346 -0.32 -21.02 15.59
C ALA A 346 -0.74 -19.67 16.17
N ALA A 347 0.06 -19.15 17.10
CA ALA A 347 -0.12 -17.80 17.63
C ALA A 347 0.07 -16.71 16.56
N SER A 348 0.85 -17.00 15.51
CA SER A 348 1.09 -16.08 14.41
C SER A 348 1.50 -16.81 13.13
N HIS A 349 0.88 -16.44 12.03
CA HIS A 349 1.27 -16.71 10.65
C HIS A 349 1.46 -15.39 9.94
N THR A 350 2.50 -15.30 9.10
CA THR A 350 2.81 -14.05 8.38
C THR A 350 3.12 -14.29 6.91
N ALA A 351 2.64 -13.37 6.08
CA ALA A 351 2.94 -13.30 4.66
C ALA A 351 2.99 -11.83 4.23
N THR A 352 3.42 -11.59 2.99
CA THR A 352 3.52 -10.26 2.40
C THR A 352 2.74 -10.23 1.09
N LEU A 353 1.79 -9.31 0.97
CA LEU A 353 1.12 -8.99 -0.28
C LEU A 353 1.87 -7.85 -0.97
N THR A 354 2.30 -8.08 -2.22
CA THR A 354 2.92 -7.07 -3.07
C THR A 354 2.04 -6.81 -4.29
N LEU A 355 1.74 -5.54 -4.56
CA LEU A 355 1.09 -5.06 -5.78
C LEU A 355 2.14 -4.32 -6.63
N SER A 356 2.29 -4.72 -7.89
CA SER A 356 3.29 -4.14 -8.79
C SER A 356 2.72 -3.91 -10.19
N SER A 357 3.19 -2.85 -10.85
CA SER A 357 2.93 -2.55 -12.27
C SER A 357 4.20 -1.93 -12.87
N PRO A 358 4.48 -2.10 -14.18
CA PRO A 358 5.62 -1.45 -14.81
C PRO A 358 5.65 0.07 -14.57
N GLY A 359 6.79 0.57 -14.08
CA GLY A 359 7.02 1.99 -13.77
C GLY A 359 6.41 2.50 -12.47
N ALA A 360 5.53 1.73 -11.82
CA ALA A 360 4.97 2.11 -10.51
C ALA A 360 5.88 1.67 -9.36
N GLU A 361 5.93 2.47 -8.30
CA GLU A 361 6.42 1.99 -7.00
C GLU A 361 5.49 0.89 -6.48
N SER A 362 6.05 -0.24 -6.07
CA SER A 362 5.26 -1.36 -5.56
C SER A 362 4.64 -1.03 -4.21
N VAL A 363 3.37 -1.39 -4.03
CA VAL A 363 2.71 -1.31 -2.73
C VAL A 363 2.85 -2.64 -2.01
N VAL A 364 3.33 -2.60 -0.77
CA VAL A 364 3.55 -3.78 0.06
C VAL A 364 2.66 -3.71 1.29
N LYS A 365 1.93 -4.80 1.57
CA LYS A 365 1.09 -4.97 2.75
C LYS A 365 1.49 -6.23 3.50
N ASN A 366 1.68 -6.11 4.81
CA ASN A 366 1.88 -7.27 5.67
C ASN A 366 0.54 -7.96 5.91
N LEU A 367 0.53 -9.28 5.79
CA LEU A 367 -0.59 -10.13 6.14
C LEU A 367 -0.24 -10.87 7.43
N SER A 368 -1.16 -10.87 8.38
CA SER A 368 -1.03 -11.62 9.63
C SER A 368 -2.30 -12.38 9.93
N GLY A 369 -2.13 -13.62 10.37
CA GLY A 369 -3.22 -14.49 10.80
C GLY A 369 -2.87 -15.23 12.09
N SER A 370 -3.85 -15.59 12.89
CA SER A 370 -3.70 -16.48 14.05
C SER A 370 -4.71 -17.61 13.95
N ALA A 371 -4.30 -18.80 14.40
CA ALA A 371 -5.13 -19.99 14.32
C ALA A 371 -5.20 -20.72 15.66
N SER A 372 -6.41 -21.05 16.11
CA SER A 372 -6.65 -21.85 17.32
C SER A 372 -7.30 -23.20 16.97
N LEU A 373 -7.30 -24.14 17.91
CA LEU A 373 -8.12 -25.34 17.81
C LEU A 373 -9.56 -25.00 18.20
N ALA A 374 -10.54 -25.53 17.46
CA ALA A 374 -11.94 -25.40 17.84
C ALA A 374 -12.24 -26.17 19.14
N LYS A 375 -13.28 -25.74 19.87
CA LYS A 375 -13.84 -26.51 20.98
C LYS A 375 -14.31 -27.88 20.47
N PRO A 376 -13.85 -29.01 21.03
CA PRO A 376 -14.43 -30.31 20.70
C PRO A 376 -15.85 -30.42 21.24
N THR A 377 -16.71 -31.15 20.52
CA THR A 377 -18.04 -31.53 21.02
C THR A 377 -17.94 -32.91 21.65
N ALA A 378 -18.16 -33.01 22.96
CA ALA A 378 -18.29 -34.30 23.62
C ALA A 378 -19.66 -34.92 23.28
N ALA A 379 -19.69 -36.19 22.91
CA ALA A 379 -20.90 -36.92 22.54
C ALA A 379 -21.30 -37.87 23.68
N ASP A 380 -22.46 -38.53 23.59
CA ASP A 380 -22.89 -39.48 24.61
C ASP A 380 -21.94 -40.68 24.74
N ALA A 381 -21.76 -41.16 25.98
CA ALA A 381 -20.98 -42.36 26.23
C ALA A 381 -21.66 -43.62 25.67
N THR A 382 -20.86 -44.54 25.15
CA THR A 382 -21.33 -45.84 24.65
C THR A 382 -20.67 -46.98 25.43
N GLY A 383 -21.01 -48.24 25.13
CA GLY A 383 -20.36 -49.39 25.77
C GLY A 383 -20.48 -49.43 27.31
N ILE A 384 -21.56 -48.88 27.85
CA ILE A 384 -21.76 -48.73 29.29
C ILE A 384 -21.86 -50.10 29.95
N SER A 385 -21.03 -50.34 30.96
CA SER A 385 -20.93 -51.57 31.72
C SER A 385 -20.85 -51.26 33.23
N PRO A 386 -20.85 -52.28 34.11
CA PRO A 386 -20.73 -52.03 35.55
C PRO A 386 -19.39 -51.47 35.99
N SER A 387 -18.35 -51.58 35.16
CA SER A 387 -16.99 -51.17 35.51
C SER A 387 -16.38 -50.17 34.53
N GLY A 388 -17.17 -49.59 33.62
CA GLY A 388 -16.63 -48.74 32.57
C GLY A 388 -17.63 -48.28 31.52
N PHE A 389 -17.17 -47.41 30.64
CA PHE A 389 -17.88 -46.93 29.45
C PHE A 389 -16.85 -46.45 28.41
N THR A 390 -17.28 -46.18 27.18
CA THR A 390 -16.48 -45.54 26.14
C THR A 390 -16.91 -44.08 26.00
N ALA A 391 -16.00 -43.15 26.31
CA ALA A 391 -16.17 -41.72 26.06
C ALA A 391 -16.01 -41.44 24.56
N ASN A 392 -16.81 -40.55 23.99
CA ASN A 392 -16.80 -40.21 22.56
C ASN A 392 -16.83 -38.69 22.36
N TRP A 393 -16.21 -38.21 21.28
CA TRP A 393 -16.26 -36.80 20.87
C TRP A 393 -16.08 -36.64 19.36
N ASP A 394 -16.34 -35.44 18.85
CA ASP A 394 -16.14 -35.10 17.45
C ASP A 394 -14.67 -34.76 17.14
N ALA A 395 -14.22 -35.11 15.94
CA ALA A 395 -12.88 -34.75 15.47
C ALA A 395 -12.76 -33.22 15.28
N VAL A 396 -11.71 -32.63 15.83
CA VAL A 396 -11.33 -31.23 15.65
C VAL A 396 -10.26 -31.12 14.56
N PRO A 397 -10.48 -30.36 13.47
CA PRO A 397 -9.45 -30.10 12.47
C PRO A 397 -8.18 -29.50 13.09
N GLY A 398 -7.02 -29.97 12.64
CA GLY A 398 -5.72 -29.54 13.16
C GLY A 398 -5.32 -30.16 14.50
N ALA A 399 -6.19 -30.92 15.16
CA ALA A 399 -5.84 -31.66 16.38
C ALA A 399 -5.04 -32.92 16.06
N VAL A 400 -3.99 -33.17 16.83
CA VAL A 400 -3.14 -34.37 16.76
C VAL A 400 -3.49 -35.35 17.88
N SER A 401 -3.88 -34.84 19.04
CA SER A 401 -4.30 -35.62 20.20
C SER A 401 -5.40 -34.91 20.99
N TYR A 402 -5.91 -35.60 21.99
CA TYR A 402 -6.93 -35.13 22.93
C TYR A 402 -6.53 -35.44 24.37
N GLU A 403 -6.95 -34.56 25.28
CA GLU A 403 -6.88 -34.75 26.72
C GLU A 403 -8.30 -34.98 27.22
N LEU A 404 -8.57 -36.19 27.71
CA LEU A 404 -9.87 -36.59 28.23
C LEU A 404 -9.84 -36.59 29.76
N ASP A 405 -10.59 -35.69 30.37
CA ASP A 405 -10.83 -35.67 31.81
C ASP A 405 -12.04 -36.54 32.14
N VAL A 406 -11.92 -37.46 33.09
CA VAL A 406 -13.03 -38.26 33.61
C VAL A 406 -13.03 -38.19 35.12
N TYR A 407 -14.18 -37.85 35.71
CA TYR A 407 -14.25 -37.56 37.15
C TYR A 407 -15.64 -37.81 37.72
N LYS A 408 -15.71 -37.84 39.05
CA LYS A 408 -16.95 -37.77 39.81
C LYS A 408 -17.13 -36.35 40.31
N LYS A 409 -18.38 -35.90 40.36
CA LYS A 409 -18.77 -34.71 41.14
C LYS A 409 -19.47 -35.18 42.41
N GLN A 410 -19.05 -34.63 43.54
CA GLN A 410 -19.74 -34.81 44.81
C GLN A 410 -19.91 -33.44 45.44
N GLY A 411 -21.15 -32.98 45.54
CA GLY A 411 -21.54 -31.79 46.29
C GLY A 411 -22.78 -32.11 47.09
N GLU A 412 -22.86 -31.59 48.30
CA GLU A 412 -24.12 -31.56 49.04
C GLU A 412 -24.86 -30.27 48.69
N ILE A 413 -26.18 -30.38 48.56
CA ILE A 413 -27.03 -29.22 48.33
C ILE A 413 -27.10 -28.42 49.64
N SER A 414 -26.69 -27.17 49.59
CA SER A 414 -26.83 -26.26 50.71
C SER A 414 -28.29 -25.99 51.02
N THR A 415 -28.60 -25.94 52.32
CA THR A 415 -29.96 -25.66 52.79
C THR A 415 -30.38 -24.19 52.57
N ALA A 416 -29.42 -23.26 52.42
CA ALA A 416 -29.64 -21.85 52.08
C ALA A 416 -28.32 -21.17 51.61
N LEU A 417 -28.39 -19.87 51.30
CA LEU A 417 -27.20 -19.04 51.05
C LEU A 417 -26.32 -18.95 52.30
N PHE A 418 -25.00 -18.83 52.11
CA PHE A 418 -24.05 -18.63 53.21
C PHE A 418 -22.90 -17.71 52.80
N ILE A 419 -22.17 -17.16 53.77
CA ILE A 419 -21.01 -16.31 53.58
C ILE A 419 -19.81 -17.20 53.25
N SER A 420 -19.24 -17.01 52.06
CA SER A 420 -18.08 -17.77 51.59
C SER A 420 -16.76 -17.05 51.80
N GLU A 421 -16.77 -15.72 51.93
CA GLU A 421 -15.56 -14.94 52.19
C GLU A 421 -15.84 -13.67 53.00
N TYR A 422 -14.91 -13.35 53.90
CA TYR A 422 -14.87 -12.11 54.67
C TYR A 422 -13.50 -11.48 54.48
N ILE A 423 -13.45 -10.23 54.04
CA ILE A 423 -12.21 -9.48 53.87
C ILE A 423 -12.24 -8.28 54.79
N GLU A 424 -11.33 -8.24 55.76
CA GLU A 424 -10.90 -7.01 56.42
C GLU A 424 -9.46 -6.70 56.02
N GLY A 425 -9.34 -5.88 54.98
CA GLY A 425 -8.09 -5.50 54.36
C GLY A 425 -7.56 -4.13 54.80
N SER A 426 -6.50 -3.66 54.13
CA SER A 426 -5.93 -2.33 54.37
C SER A 426 -6.95 -1.21 54.09
N GLY A 427 -7.13 -0.32 55.06
CA GLY A 427 -7.98 0.87 54.92
C GLY A 427 -9.46 0.51 54.73
N ASN A 428 -9.99 0.73 53.53
CA ASN A 428 -11.39 0.43 53.17
C ASN A 428 -11.52 -0.82 52.30
N ASN A 429 -10.48 -1.65 52.19
CA ASN A 429 -10.54 -2.93 51.50
C ASN A 429 -11.41 -3.91 52.30
N LYS A 430 -12.73 -3.73 52.21
CA LYS A 430 -13.72 -4.51 52.96
C LYS A 430 -14.65 -5.16 51.96
N ALA A 431 -14.82 -6.48 52.07
CA ALA A 431 -15.73 -7.24 51.22
C ALA A 431 -16.36 -8.41 51.97
N ILE A 432 -17.57 -8.78 51.56
CA ILE A 432 -18.29 -9.98 51.99
C ILE A 432 -18.78 -10.69 50.74
N GLU A 433 -18.48 -11.98 50.63
CA GLU A 433 -18.95 -12.84 49.55
C GLU A 433 -20.03 -13.78 50.07
N VAL A 434 -21.15 -13.86 49.34
CA VAL A 434 -22.27 -14.77 49.62
C VAL A 434 -22.36 -15.82 48.53
N PHE A 435 -22.32 -17.09 48.88
CA PHE A 435 -22.41 -18.21 47.95
C PHE A 435 -23.80 -18.85 47.92
N ASN A 436 -24.21 -19.28 46.72
CA ASN A 436 -25.40 -20.10 46.49
C ASN A 436 -25.01 -21.51 46.06
N GLY A 437 -25.19 -22.50 46.95
CA GLY A 437 -25.06 -23.92 46.63
C GLY A 437 -26.37 -24.69 46.76
N THR A 438 -27.52 -24.03 46.55
CA THR A 438 -28.85 -24.60 46.85
C THR A 438 -29.43 -25.48 45.74
N GLY A 439 -28.71 -25.66 44.63
CA GLY A 439 -29.16 -26.44 43.46
C GLY A 439 -30.10 -25.65 42.54
N ALA A 440 -30.38 -24.39 42.83
CA ALA A 440 -31.24 -23.52 42.02
C ALA A 440 -30.84 -22.05 42.15
N SER A 441 -31.25 -21.23 41.18
CA SER A 441 -31.07 -19.77 41.26
C SER A 441 -31.96 -19.17 42.34
N ILE A 442 -31.45 -18.20 43.10
CA ILE A 442 -32.17 -17.51 44.19
C ILE A 442 -32.33 -16.02 43.85
N ASP A 443 -33.53 -15.49 44.02
CA ASP A 443 -33.79 -14.05 44.06
C ASP A 443 -33.34 -13.49 45.41
N LEU A 444 -32.41 -12.53 45.38
CA LEU A 444 -31.83 -11.92 46.57
C LEU A 444 -32.75 -10.86 47.22
N THR A 445 -33.92 -10.59 46.64
CA THR A 445 -34.91 -9.69 47.24
C THR A 445 -35.28 -10.13 48.66
N GLY A 446 -34.99 -9.27 49.64
CA GLY A 446 -35.22 -9.54 51.06
C GLY A 446 -34.01 -10.10 51.81
N TYR A 447 -32.95 -10.53 51.11
CA TYR A 447 -31.67 -10.87 51.72
C TYR A 447 -30.90 -9.60 52.08
N ASN A 448 -30.20 -9.62 53.22
CA ASN A 448 -29.43 -8.46 53.69
C ASN A 448 -28.23 -8.88 54.55
N LEU A 449 -27.16 -8.09 54.46
CA LEU A 449 -26.03 -8.15 55.39
C LEU A 449 -26.21 -7.14 56.51
N LYS A 450 -25.78 -7.51 57.72
CA LYS A 450 -25.72 -6.58 58.86
C LYS A 450 -24.44 -6.77 59.66
N VAL A 451 -23.82 -5.65 60.01
CA VAL A 451 -22.58 -5.61 60.81
C VAL A 451 -22.93 -5.46 62.29
N TYR A 452 -22.30 -6.27 63.13
CA TYR A 452 -22.35 -6.20 64.58
C TYR A 452 -21.09 -5.46 65.07
N ALA A 453 -21.20 -4.13 65.13
CA ALA A 453 -20.03 -3.27 65.37
C ALA A 453 -19.49 -3.39 66.81
N ASN A 454 -18.16 -3.45 66.94
CA ASN A 454 -17.36 -3.48 68.15
C ASN A 454 -17.81 -4.55 69.16
N GLY A 455 -18.08 -5.77 68.66
CA GLY A 455 -18.57 -6.87 69.50
C GLY A 455 -20.00 -6.69 70.02
N ALA A 456 -20.84 -5.91 69.35
CA ALA A 456 -22.23 -5.73 69.75
C ALA A 456 -23.05 -7.03 69.63
N THR A 457 -24.12 -7.14 70.43
CA THR A 457 -25.13 -8.20 70.31
C THR A 457 -26.33 -7.79 69.44
N THR A 458 -26.40 -6.52 69.05
CA THR A 458 -27.45 -5.97 68.18
C THR A 458 -26.81 -5.51 66.87
N PRO A 459 -27.36 -5.91 65.70
CA PRO A 459 -26.80 -5.52 64.41
C PRO A 459 -27.11 -4.06 64.06
N GLY A 460 -26.27 -3.47 63.21
CA GLY A 460 -26.49 -2.16 62.60
C GLY A 460 -27.54 -2.17 61.49
N SER A 461 -27.48 -1.13 60.65
CA SER A 461 -28.39 -0.98 59.51
C SER A 461 -28.20 -2.09 58.47
N ALA A 462 -29.30 -2.47 57.80
CA ALA A 462 -29.29 -3.47 56.75
C ALA A 462 -28.63 -2.96 55.47
N ILE A 463 -27.76 -3.78 54.88
CA ILE A 463 -27.29 -3.64 53.50
C ILE A 463 -28.13 -4.62 52.67
N ASN A 464 -29.16 -4.11 52.00
CA ASN A 464 -30.08 -4.95 51.23
C ASN A 464 -29.40 -5.45 49.95
N LEU A 465 -29.47 -6.76 49.71
CA LEU A 465 -28.99 -7.39 48.49
C LEU A 465 -30.09 -7.33 47.42
N SER A 466 -29.72 -7.54 46.16
CA SER A 466 -30.64 -7.49 45.03
C SER A 466 -30.13 -8.33 43.86
N GLY A 467 -31.03 -8.65 42.92
CA GLY A 467 -30.68 -9.44 41.75
C GLY A 467 -30.92 -10.94 41.96
N THR A 468 -30.43 -11.73 41.01
CA THR A 468 -30.57 -13.20 41.03
C THR A 468 -29.20 -13.82 41.10
N LEU A 469 -28.99 -14.67 42.10
CA LEU A 469 -27.76 -15.43 42.27
C LEU A 469 -27.96 -16.84 41.74
N ALA A 470 -27.28 -17.18 40.65
CA ALA A 470 -27.34 -18.53 40.07
C ALA A 470 -26.78 -19.58 41.05
N ASP A 471 -27.17 -20.85 40.85
CA ASP A 471 -26.55 -21.95 41.60
C ASP A 471 -25.04 -22.01 41.31
N GLN A 472 -24.27 -22.43 42.30
CA GLN A 472 -22.80 -22.48 42.27
C GLN A 472 -22.11 -21.14 41.97
N SER A 473 -22.79 -20.02 42.19
CA SER A 473 -22.26 -18.66 42.00
C SER A 473 -22.15 -17.91 43.32
N VAL A 474 -21.41 -16.81 43.30
CA VAL A 474 -21.23 -15.91 44.45
C VAL A 474 -21.77 -14.51 44.17
N TYR A 475 -22.07 -13.76 45.23
CA TYR A 475 -22.47 -12.36 45.21
C TYR A 475 -21.56 -11.56 46.15
N VAL A 476 -20.74 -10.67 45.60
CA VAL A 476 -19.73 -9.90 46.34
C VAL A 476 -20.25 -8.50 46.66
N VAL A 477 -20.28 -8.17 47.95
CA VAL A 477 -20.54 -6.81 48.44
C VAL A 477 -19.23 -6.20 48.92
N ALA A 478 -18.81 -5.09 48.32
CA ALA A 478 -17.60 -4.38 48.71
C ALA A 478 -17.89 -2.99 49.30
N ASN A 479 -16.99 -2.46 50.12
CA ASN A 479 -17.05 -1.06 50.53
C ASN A 479 -16.75 -0.15 49.34
N THR A 480 -17.45 0.98 49.23
CA THR A 480 -17.26 1.96 48.13
C THR A 480 -15.85 2.55 48.06
N GLY A 481 -15.10 2.52 49.16
CA GLY A 481 -13.72 2.99 49.25
C GLY A 481 -12.66 1.90 49.08
N ALA A 482 -13.04 0.66 48.74
CA ALA A 482 -12.08 -0.42 48.49
C ALA A 482 -11.20 -0.13 47.26
N ASN A 483 -10.07 -0.82 47.17
CA ASN A 483 -9.17 -0.70 46.02
C ASN A 483 -9.82 -1.20 44.71
N ALA A 484 -9.23 -0.82 43.57
CA ALA A 484 -9.77 -1.14 42.25
C ALA A 484 -9.92 -2.65 41.99
N SER A 485 -9.03 -3.48 42.53
CA SER A 485 -9.06 -4.93 42.33
C SER A 485 -10.25 -5.59 43.05
N ILE A 486 -10.61 -5.11 44.25
CA ILE A 486 -11.80 -5.56 44.98
C ILE A 486 -13.06 -5.03 44.31
N LEU A 487 -13.07 -3.74 43.92
CA LEU A 487 -14.22 -3.14 43.24
C LEU A 487 -14.53 -3.83 41.90
N ALA A 488 -13.52 -4.30 41.18
CA ALA A 488 -13.70 -5.06 39.95
C ALA A 488 -14.37 -6.44 40.15
N LYS A 489 -14.39 -6.95 41.38
CA LYS A 489 -15.04 -8.22 41.77
C LYS A 489 -16.42 -8.02 42.39
N ALA A 490 -16.81 -6.78 42.69
CA ALA A 490 -18.03 -6.49 43.42
C ALA A 490 -19.27 -6.48 42.52
N ASP A 491 -20.30 -7.23 42.91
CA ASP A 491 -21.64 -7.13 42.32
C ASP A 491 -22.41 -5.92 42.87
N MET A 492 -22.10 -5.52 44.10
CA MET A 492 -22.65 -4.34 44.76
C MET A 492 -21.58 -3.64 45.59
N THR A 493 -21.66 -2.31 45.65
CA THR A 493 -20.87 -1.51 46.59
C THR A 493 -21.75 -0.85 47.64
N SER A 494 -21.26 -0.76 48.87
CA SER A 494 -21.96 -0.08 49.98
C SER A 494 -20.97 0.56 50.95
N GLY A 495 -21.08 1.89 51.13
CA GLY A 495 -20.30 2.59 52.15
C GLY A 495 -20.68 2.21 53.59
N SER A 496 -21.78 1.47 53.78
CA SER A 496 -22.20 0.95 55.09
C SER A 496 -21.50 -0.36 55.48
N LEU A 497 -20.75 -0.98 54.56
CA LEU A 497 -19.95 -2.16 54.88
C LEU A 497 -18.66 -1.74 55.59
N THR A 498 -18.76 -1.46 56.88
CA THR A 498 -17.70 -0.81 57.67
C THR A 498 -17.01 -1.73 58.67
N HIS A 499 -17.20 -3.05 58.58
CA HIS A 499 -16.66 -4.03 59.53
C HIS A 499 -15.14 -3.89 59.71
N ASN A 500 -14.64 -4.02 60.94
CA ASN A 500 -13.22 -4.08 61.26
C ASN A 500 -12.95 -5.21 62.28
N GLY A 501 -11.70 -5.47 62.64
CA GLY A 501 -11.20 -6.69 63.30
C GLY A 501 -11.99 -7.37 64.44
N ASN A 502 -13.01 -6.75 65.07
CA ASN A 502 -13.91 -7.41 66.03
C ASN A 502 -15.41 -7.39 65.63
N ASP A 503 -15.73 -7.03 64.39
CA ASP A 503 -17.09 -6.85 63.88
C ASP A 503 -17.62 -8.11 63.19
N ALA A 504 -18.58 -8.80 63.80
CA ALA A 504 -19.25 -9.91 63.14
C ALA A 504 -20.17 -9.42 62.01
N VAL A 505 -20.33 -10.23 60.95
CA VAL A 505 -21.26 -9.95 59.85
C VAL A 505 -22.25 -11.10 59.73
N GLY A 506 -23.54 -10.78 59.84
CA GLY A 506 -24.62 -11.73 59.65
C GLY A 506 -25.29 -11.56 58.29
N LEU A 507 -25.60 -12.69 57.65
CA LEU A 507 -26.47 -12.78 56.48
C LEU A 507 -27.90 -13.12 56.94
N PHE A 508 -28.87 -12.37 56.45
CA PHE A 508 -30.28 -12.49 56.83
C PHE A 508 -31.16 -12.76 55.62
N ASN A 509 -32.22 -13.54 55.82
CA ASN A 509 -33.40 -13.57 54.94
C ASN A 509 -34.57 -12.88 55.66
N GLY A 510 -34.95 -11.70 55.19
CA GLY A 510 -35.84 -10.81 55.91
C GLY A 510 -35.24 -10.42 57.27
N THR A 511 -35.88 -10.86 58.36
CA THR A 511 -35.42 -10.61 59.74
C THR A 511 -34.69 -11.81 60.37
N THR A 512 -34.64 -12.96 59.69
CA THR A 512 -34.05 -14.19 60.21
C THR A 512 -32.57 -14.26 59.86
N LEU A 513 -31.70 -14.40 60.87
CA LEU A 513 -30.28 -14.69 60.67
C LEU A 513 -30.15 -16.09 60.08
N ILE A 514 -29.47 -16.22 58.95
CA ILE A 514 -29.23 -17.51 58.30
C ILE A 514 -27.77 -17.93 58.40
N ASP A 515 -26.81 -17.00 58.28
CA ASP A 515 -25.39 -17.31 58.38
C ASP A 515 -24.59 -16.19 59.08
N VAL A 516 -23.44 -16.51 59.65
CA VAL A 516 -22.59 -15.53 60.34
C VAL A 516 -21.09 -15.82 60.19
N VAL A 517 -20.31 -14.76 59.99
CA VAL A 517 -18.86 -14.74 60.18
C VAL A 517 -18.54 -13.85 61.38
N GLY A 518 -17.75 -14.37 62.32
CA GLY A 518 -17.41 -13.71 63.58
C GLY A 518 -18.33 -14.03 64.77
N PRO A 519 -17.78 -14.08 65.99
CA PRO A 519 -18.57 -14.21 67.22
C PRO A 519 -19.39 -12.95 67.53
N ILE A 520 -20.72 -13.03 67.43
CA ILE A 520 -21.64 -11.98 67.89
C ILE A 520 -21.50 -11.79 69.41
N GLY A 521 -21.35 -10.55 69.87
CA GLY A 521 -21.22 -10.24 71.29
C GLY A 521 -19.81 -10.34 71.87
N ASP A 522 -18.80 -10.62 71.04
CA ASP A 522 -17.40 -10.69 71.46
C ASP A 522 -16.61 -9.49 70.90
N ALA A 523 -15.99 -8.72 71.79
CA ALA A 523 -15.20 -7.54 71.44
C ALA A 523 -13.72 -7.85 71.13
N SER A 524 -13.31 -9.13 71.17
CA SER A 524 -11.96 -9.55 70.82
C SER A 524 -11.65 -9.34 69.33
N ASN A 525 -10.42 -8.98 68.99
CA ASN A 525 -10.00 -8.76 67.59
C ASN A 525 -9.72 -10.09 66.88
N TRP A 526 -10.77 -10.86 66.62
CA TRP A 526 -10.68 -12.20 66.00
C TRP A 526 -10.45 -12.17 64.48
N GLY A 527 -10.78 -11.06 63.82
CA GLY A 527 -10.76 -10.91 62.36
C GLY A 527 -9.91 -9.76 61.86
N ILE A 528 -8.91 -9.32 62.63
CA ILE A 528 -8.06 -8.16 62.32
C ILE A 528 -7.05 -8.41 61.17
N ASP A 529 -7.01 -7.50 60.20
CA ASP A 529 -6.11 -7.43 59.04
C ASP A 529 -5.96 -8.78 58.33
N MET A 530 -7.08 -9.40 57.97
CA MET A 530 -7.10 -10.74 57.35
C MET A 530 -8.29 -10.97 56.42
N THR A 531 -8.12 -12.01 55.59
CA THR A 531 -9.19 -12.61 54.79
C THR A 531 -9.55 -13.97 55.38
N LEU A 532 -10.84 -14.25 55.55
CA LEU A 532 -11.36 -15.54 55.96
C LEU A 532 -12.15 -16.16 54.82
N ILE A 533 -11.76 -17.37 54.40
CA ILE A 533 -12.38 -18.10 53.31
C ILE A 533 -13.08 -19.33 53.89
N ARG A 534 -14.37 -19.48 53.59
CA ARG A 534 -15.16 -20.65 54.01
C ARG A 534 -14.58 -21.89 53.36
N LYS A 535 -14.37 -22.96 54.12
CA LYS A 535 -13.87 -24.23 53.59
C LYS A 535 -14.92 -24.86 52.68
N SER A 536 -14.51 -25.44 51.55
CA SER A 536 -15.39 -26.16 50.63
C SER A 536 -16.12 -27.36 51.24
N SER A 537 -15.60 -27.91 52.35
CA SER A 537 -16.27 -28.95 53.13
C SER A 537 -17.49 -28.47 53.91
N VAL A 538 -17.71 -27.15 53.99
CA VAL A 538 -18.85 -26.56 54.68
C VAL A 538 -19.94 -26.33 53.66
N THR A 539 -21.00 -27.14 53.76
CA THR A 539 -22.03 -27.25 52.73
C THR A 539 -23.33 -26.57 53.13
N SER A 540 -23.42 -25.94 54.31
CA SER A 540 -24.62 -25.25 54.78
C SER A 540 -24.30 -24.08 55.71
N PRO A 541 -25.18 -23.08 55.80
CA PRO A 541 -25.01 -21.93 56.69
C PRO A 541 -25.16 -22.30 58.17
N VAL A 542 -24.55 -21.51 59.04
CA VAL A 542 -24.65 -21.63 60.49
C VAL A 542 -24.91 -20.27 61.15
N THR A 543 -25.76 -20.24 62.18
CA THR A 543 -26.07 -18.99 62.91
C THR A 543 -25.12 -18.73 64.09
N THR A 544 -24.15 -19.63 64.32
CA THR A 544 -23.14 -19.52 65.37
C THR A 544 -21.78 -19.71 64.74
N TYR A 545 -20.90 -18.73 64.88
CA TYR A 545 -19.57 -18.77 64.27
C TYR A 545 -18.71 -19.91 64.84
N ASP A 546 -18.19 -20.75 63.94
CA ASP A 546 -17.15 -21.74 64.23
C ASP A 546 -15.91 -21.41 63.38
N VAL A 547 -14.81 -21.04 64.05
CA VAL A 547 -13.53 -20.73 63.39
C VAL A 547 -12.99 -21.91 62.57
N ASN A 548 -13.35 -23.15 62.91
CA ASN A 548 -12.89 -24.34 62.18
C ASN A 548 -13.50 -24.47 60.78
N GLU A 549 -14.54 -23.71 60.46
CA GLU A 549 -15.16 -23.65 59.13
C GLU A 549 -14.41 -22.73 58.16
N TRP A 550 -13.41 -21.99 58.65
CA TRP A 550 -12.71 -20.95 57.89
C TRP A 550 -11.23 -21.25 57.72
N THR A 551 -10.68 -20.80 56.60
CA THR A 551 -9.25 -20.74 56.31
C THR A 551 -8.82 -19.28 56.37
N GLN A 552 -7.87 -18.96 57.23
CA GLN A 552 -7.33 -17.61 57.36
C GLN A 552 -6.22 -17.38 56.32
N GLN A 553 -6.30 -16.25 55.64
CA GLN A 553 -5.29 -15.72 54.73
C GLN A 553 -4.76 -14.37 55.24
N SER A 554 -3.68 -13.90 54.62
CA SER A 554 -3.08 -12.61 54.95
C SER A 554 -4.00 -11.42 54.62
N ASN A 555 -3.72 -10.27 55.22
CA ASN A 555 -4.28 -8.98 54.83
C ASN A 555 -4.29 -8.77 53.30
N ASP A 556 -5.36 -8.18 52.76
CA ASP A 556 -5.57 -7.91 51.34
C ASP A 556 -5.48 -9.12 50.39
N TYR A 557 -5.65 -10.35 50.90
CA TYR A 557 -5.77 -11.53 50.05
C TYR A 557 -7.13 -11.53 49.34
N ILE A 558 -7.13 -11.55 48.00
CA ILE A 558 -8.35 -11.45 47.16
C ILE A 558 -8.38 -12.48 46.02
N LEU A 559 -7.49 -13.49 46.04
CA LEU A 559 -7.34 -14.40 44.91
C LEU A 559 -8.57 -15.30 44.71
N ASP A 560 -9.24 -15.67 45.80
CA ASP A 560 -10.46 -16.50 45.77
C ASP A 560 -11.75 -15.65 45.65
N LEU A 561 -11.65 -14.32 45.81
CA LEU A 561 -12.79 -13.41 45.72
C LEU A 561 -13.43 -13.43 44.33
N GLY A 562 -14.75 -13.69 44.34
CA GLY A 562 -15.55 -13.94 43.16
C GLY A 562 -15.69 -15.44 42.83
N SER A 563 -15.30 -16.35 43.73
CA SER A 563 -15.42 -17.79 43.49
C SER A 563 -15.54 -18.61 44.78
N HIS A 564 -16.50 -19.54 44.80
CA HIS A 564 -16.60 -20.57 45.83
C HIS A 564 -17.19 -21.85 45.23
N SER A 565 -16.82 -23.01 45.77
CA SER A 565 -17.38 -24.30 45.34
C SER A 565 -17.48 -25.27 46.52
N THR A 566 -18.67 -25.83 46.69
CA THR A 566 -18.95 -27.00 47.55
C THR A 566 -18.90 -28.33 46.78
N ILE A 567 -18.72 -28.26 45.45
CA ILE A 567 -18.59 -29.45 44.61
C ILE A 567 -17.12 -29.88 44.62
N THR A 568 -16.89 -31.06 45.17
CA THR A 568 -15.63 -31.77 45.05
C THR A 568 -15.62 -32.52 43.72
N ILE A 569 -14.66 -32.17 42.85
CA ILE A 569 -14.34 -32.95 41.65
C ILE A 569 -13.27 -33.96 42.04
N THR A 570 -13.56 -35.25 41.87
CA THR A 570 -12.59 -36.32 42.09
C THR A 570 -12.29 -37.01 40.77
N PRO A 571 -11.11 -36.77 40.16
CA PRO A 571 -10.67 -37.50 38.98
C PRO A 571 -10.68 -39.00 39.22
N VAL A 572 -11.04 -39.77 38.19
CA VAL A 572 -10.78 -41.22 38.23
C VAL A 572 -9.28 -41.47 38.14
N SER A 573 -8.84 -42.67 38.53
CA SER A 573 -7.44 -43.07 38.37
C SER A 573 -6.98 -42.82 36.93
N ASP A 574 -5.79 -42.24 36.78
CA ASP A 574 -5.13 -41.98 35.49
C ASP A 574 -5.78 -40.89 34.61
N SER A 575 -6.80 -40.18 35.12
CA SER A 575 -7.29 -38.95 34.49
C SER A 575 -6.36 -37.77 34.80
N PRO A 576 -6.08 -36.87 33.84
CA PRO A 576 -6.55 -36.90 32.44
C PRO A 576 -5.85 -37.96 31.57
N PHE A 577 -6.58 -38.50 30.60
CA PHE A 577 -6.09 -39.46 29.63
C PHE A 577 -5.63 -38.77 28.34
N ALA A 578 -4.40 -39.04 27.90
CA ALA A 578 -3.94 -38.67 26.57
C ALA A 578 -4.45 -39.67 25.51
N VAL A 579 -5.06 -39.15 24.44
CA VAL A 579 -5.63 -39.96 23.34
C VAL A 579 -5.12 -39.43 22.01
N THR A 580 -4.40 -40.23 21.24
CA THR A 580 -3.78 -39.80 19.98
C THR A 580 -4.45 -40.46 18.78
N GLY A 581 -4.89 -39.66 17.80
CA GLY A 581 -5.46 -40.16 16.54
C GLY A 581 -6.83 -40.83 16.62
N GLU A 582 -7.45 -40.86 17.81
CA GLU A 582 -8.77 -41.44 18.05
C GLU A 582 -9.71 -40.39 18.64
N THR A 583 -11.02 -40.55 18.43
CA THR A 583 -12.06 -39.68 18.99
C THR A 583 -12.94 -40.41 20.01
N SER A 584 -12.39 -41.48 20.59
CA SER A 584 -13.05 -42.23 21.65
C SER A 584 -12.02 -42.87 22.57
N LYS A 585 -12.42 -43.17 23.82
CA LYS A 585 -11.58 -43.91 24.77
C LYS A 585 -12.42 -44.76 25.70
N ALA A 586 -12.10 -46.06 25.76
CA ALA A 586 -12.68 -46.96 26.75
C ALA A 586 -12.06 -46.71 28.13
N ILE A 587 -12.92 -46.45 29.11
CA ILE A 587 -12.58 -46.24 30.53
C ILE A 587 -13.03 -47.48 31.30
N THR A 588 -12.14 -48.03 32.12
CA THR A 588 -12.39 -49.24 32.91
C THR A 588 -12.01 -49.04 34.38
N GLY A 589 -12.31 -50.00 35.25
CA GLY A 589 -12.00 -49.91 36.69
C GLY A 589 -12.93 -48.97 37.47
N LEU A 590 -14.07 -48.60 36.91
CA LEU A 590 -15.06 -47.73 37.54
C LEU A 590 -15.95 -48.51 38.51
N THR A 591 -16.61 -47.78 39.41
CA THR A 591 -17.59 -48.35 40.35
C THR A 591 -18.94 -48.48 39.66
N ALA A 592 -19.65 -49.59 39.88
CA ALA A 592 -20.99 -49.83 39.35
C ALA A 592 -22.02 -48.84 39.91
N SER A 593 -23.09 -48.59 39.16
CA SER A 593 -24.20 -47.69 39.56
C SER A 593 -23.74 -46.31 40.03
N THR A 594 -22.64 -45.80 39.49
CA THR A 594 -22.02 -44.52 39.88
C THR A 594 -22.04 -43.56 38.72
N GLN A 595 -22.41 -42.30 38.97
CA GLN A 595 -22.38 -41.25 37.96
C GLN A 595 -20.97 -40.67 37.84
N TYR A 596 -20.52 -40.55 36.60
CA TYR A 596 -19.27 -39.94 36.18
C TYR A 596 -19.56 -38.85 35.17
N PHE A 597 -18.59 -37.96 34.99
CA PHE A 597 -18.60 -36.87 34.04
C PHE A 597 -17.32 -36.95 33.22
N TYR A 598 -17.37 -36.50 31.96
CA TYR A 598 -16.16 -36.33 31.16
C TYR A 598 -16.22 -35.11 30.26
N THR A 599 -15.02 -34.57 30.02
CA THR A 599 -14.76 -33.44 29.14
C THR A 599 -13.49 -33.71 28.34
N VAL A 600 -13.36 -33.07 27.18
CA VAL A 600 -12.20 -33.27 26.29
C VAL A 600 -11.65 -31.93 25.80
N LYS A 601 -10.32 -31.85 25.65
CA LYS A 601 -9.62 -30.79 24.92
C LYS A 601 -8.92 -31.37 23.72
N ALA A 602 -8.86 -30.63 22.61
CA ALA A 602 -8.02 -30.94 21.46
C ALA A 602 -6.63 -30.32 21.64
N LEU A 603 -5.60 -31.03 21.16
CA LEU A 603 -4.21 -30.64 21.29
C LEU A 603 -3.46 -30.78 19.97
N ASN A 604 -2.52 -29.87 19.74
CA ASN A 604 -1.47 -29.99 18.75
C ASN A 604 -0.20 -29.30 19.27
N GLY A 605 0.77 -30.08 19.75
CA GLY A 605 1.93 -29.54 20.46
C GLY A 605 1.54 -28.79 21.73
N GLU A 606 1.89 -27.51 21.82
CA GLU A 606 1.57 -26.63 22.96
C GLU A 606 0.20 -25.96 22.83
N PHE A 607 -0.48 -26.10 21.69
CA PHE A 607 -1.80 -25.49 21.46
C PHE A 607 -2.91 -26.37 22.02
N LEU A 608 -3.71 -25.80 22.93
CA LEU A 608 -4.89 -26.43 23.51
C LEU A 608 -6.15 -25.69 23.05
N SER A 609 -7.21 -26.44 22.75
CA SER A 609 -8.54 -25.87 22.62
C SER A 609 -9.10 -25.46 23.99
N VAL A 610 -10.19 -24.69 23.97
CA VAL A 610 -11.10 -24.65 25.12
C VAL A 610 -11.70 -26.04 25.37
N VAL A 611 -12.10 -26.30 26.62
CA VAL A 611 -12.72 -27.57 27.04
C VAL A 611 -14.08 -27.76 26.37
N SER A 612 -14.41 -29.01 26.03
CA SER A 612 -15.71 -29.41 25.50
C SER A 612 -16.86 -29.12 26.46
N ASP A 613 -18.08 -29.34 25.99
CA ASP A 613 -19.22 -29.55 26.89
C ASP A 613 -18.98 -30.78 27.78
N GLU A 614 -19.59 -30.78 28.96
CA GLU A 614 -19.50 -31.88 29.91
C GLU A 614 -20.60 -32.91 29.65
N VAL A 615 -20.22 -34.18 29.60
CA VAL A 615 -21.16 -35.29 29.42
C VAL A 615 -21.22 -36.11 30.70
N SER A 616 -22.43 -36.38 31.18
CA SER A 616 -22.68 -37.28 32.31
C SER A 616 -22.97 -38.70 31.85
N VAL A 617 -22.46 -39.70 32.56
CA VAL A 617 -22.73 -41.13 32.31
C VAL A 617 -22.83 -41.88 33.63
N THR A 618 -23.78 -42.81 33.73
CA THR A 618 -23.90 -43.70 34.90
C THR A 618 -23.54 -45.11 34.50
N THR A 619 -22.57 -45.72 35.19
CA THR A 619 -22.22 -47.13 34.99
C THR A 619 -23.40 -48.03 35.31
N SER A 620 -23.53 -49.15 34.60
CA SER A 620 -24.68 -50.05 34.79
C SER A 620 -24.61 -50.81 36.13
N PHE A 621 -25.69 -51.50 36.50
CA PHE A 621 -25.71 -52.32 37.71
C PHE A 621 -24.71 -53.49 37.60
N GLY A 622 -23.90 -53.68 38.65
CA GLY A 622 -23.05 -54.86 38.77
C GLY A 622 -23.89 -56.11 39.06
N THR A 623 -24.00 -57.02 38.10
CA THR A 623 -24.46 -58.38 38.40
C THR A 623 -23.29 -59.12 39.05
N SER A 624 -23.36 -59.34 40.36
CA SER A 624 -22.39 -60.16 41.12
C SER A 624 -22.28 -61.57 40.50
N THR A 625 -21.33 -61.82 39.61
CA THR A 625 -21.05 -63.18 39.08
C THR A 625 -19.61 -63.65 39.27
N ASP A 626 -18.74 -62.91 39.97
CA ASP A 626 -17.38 -63.40 40.28
C ASP A 626 -17.31 -64.28 41.54
N ASN A 627 -18.45 -64.59 42.15
CA ASN A 627 -18.50 -65.56 43.23
C ASN A 627 -18.34 -66.98 42.68
N PRO A 628 -17.48 -67.83 43.26
CA PRO A 628 -17.27 -69.20 42.77
C PRO A 628 -18.59 -69.93 42.57
N THR A 629 -18.80 -70.54 41.41
CA THR A 629 -20.06 -71.22 41.08
C THR A 629 -20.32 -72.34 42.08
N LEU A 630 -21.48 -72.33 42.73
CA LEU A 630 -21.97 -73.48 43.48
C LEU A 630 -22.35 -74.58 42.48
N THR A 631 -21.57 -75.65 42.44
CA THR A 631 -21.80 -76.79 41.52
C THR A 631 -22.76 -77.81 42.14
N ASN A 632 -23.40 -78.63 41.28
CA ASN A 632 -24.33 -79.71 41.67
C ASN A 632 -25.57 -79.25 42.46
N ILE A 633 -26.04 -78.02 42.22
CA ILE A 633 -27.34 -77.53 42.69
C ILE A 633 -28.44 -77.86 41.69
N TYR A 634 -29.60 -78.31 42.17
CA TYR A 634 -30.77 -78.60 41.33
C TYR A 634 -32.07 -78.41 42.09
N ALA A 635 -33.16 -78.22 41.34
CA ALA A 635 -34.50 -78.21 41.88
C ALA A 635 -35.19 -79.56 41.65
N TYR A 636 -35.76 -80.13 42.69
CA TYR A 636 -36.59 -81.34 42.59
C TYR A 636 -37.66 -81.33 43.68
N ASN A 637 -38.90 -81.67 43.30
CA ASN A 637 -40.06 -81.72 44.20
C ASN A 637 -40.28 -80.42 45.01
N ALA A 638 -40.25 -79.27 44.33
CA ALA A 638 -40.39 -77.92 44.93
C ALA A 638 -39.34 -77.58 46.02
N LYS A 639 -38.21 -78.28 46.03
CA LYS A 639 -37.07 -78.02 46.90
C LYS A 639 -35.81 -77.78 46.10
N ILE A 640 -34.91 -76.97 46.68
CA ILE A 640 -33.56 -76.75 46.18
C ILE A 640 -32.62 -77.73 46.91
N HIS A 641 -31.83 -78.46 46.15
CA HIS A 641 -30.83 -79.41 46.63
C HIS A 641 -29.43 -78.90 46.31
N PHE A 642 -28.53 -78.88 47.29
CA PHE A 642 -27.13 -78.44 47.11
C PHE A 642 -26.20 -79.04 48.17
N ALA A 643 -24.92 -79.16 47.86
CA ALA A 643 -23.89 -79.58 48.80
C ALA A 643 -23.21 -78.38 49.48
N ALA A 644 -23.04 -78.45 50.80
CA ALA A 644 -22.40 -77.41 51.61
C ALA A 644 -21.70 -78.02 52.83
N THR A 645 -20.79 -77.27 53.44
CA THR A 645 -20.14 -77.63 54.70
C THR A 645 -20.97 -77.12 55.89
N ALA A 646 -20.97 -77.84 57.00
CA ALA A 646 -21.71 -77.43 58.20
C ALA A 646 -21.33 -76.00 58.65
N GLY A 647 -22.34 -75.18 58.90
CA GLY A 647 -22.18 -73.81 59.38
C GLY A 647 -21.99 -72.76 58.27
N GLU A 648 -21.92 -73.14 56.99
CA GLU A 648 -21.95 -72.16 55.90
C GLU A 648 -23.30 -71.43 55.84
N LYS A 649 -23.28 -70.11 55.71
CA LYS A 649 -24.49 -69.31 55.56
C LYS A 649 -25.12 -69.55 54.19
N VAL A 650 -26.39 -69.94 54.18
CA VAL A 650 -27.18 -70.13 52.96
C VAL A 650 -28.24 -69.05 52.85
N GLU A 651 -28.27 -68.34 51.72
CA GLU A 651 -29.26 -67.31 51.43
C GLU A 651 -29.90 -67.57 50.06
N VAL A 652 -31.23 -67.47 49.96
CA VAL A 652 -31.97 -67.63 48.69
C VAL A 652 -32.68 -66.34 48.36
N TYR A 653 -32.52 -65.86 47.12
CA TYR A 653 -33.11 -64.63 46.60
C TYR A 653 -34.00 -64.91 45.39
N ASN A 654 -35.11 -64.19 45.24
CA ASN A 654 -35.93 -64.25 44.03
C ASN A 654 -35.33 -63.42 42.88
N ALA A 655 -35.97 -63.48 41.71
CA ALA A 655 -35.54 -62.76 40.50
C ALA A 655 -35.49 -61.23 40.63
N VAL A 656 -36.14 -60.63 41.63
CA VAL A 656 -36.10 -59.18 41.91
C VAL A 656 -35.12 -58.83 43.06
N GLY A 657 -34.32 -59.80 43.52
CA GLY A 657 -33.29 -59.58 44.55
C GLY A 657 -33.80 -59.60 46.00
N GLN A 658 -35.06 -59.94 46.24
CA GLN A 658 -35.60 -60.08 47.60
C GLN A 658 -35.13 -61.40 48.22
N LYS A 659 -34.59 -61.35 49.44
CA LYS A 659 -34.18 -62.52 50.20
C LYS A 659 -35.39 -63.27 50.77
N ILE A 660 -35.52 -64.54 50.42
CA ILE A 660 -36.62 -65.43 50.83
C ILE A 660 -36.19 -66.34 51.99
N ILE A 661 -34.94 -66.84 51.96
CA ILE A 661 -34.41 -67.76 52.98
C ILE A 661 -33.05 -67.26 53.45
N SER A 662 -32.78 -67.42 54.75
CA SER A 662 -31.46 -67.27 55.36
C SER A 662 -31.31 -68.34 56.45
N THR A 663 -30.38 -69.27 56.28
CA THR A 663 -30.14 -70.37 57.21
C THR A 663 -28.65 -70.74 57.26
N LEU A 664 -28.30 -71.72 58.08
CA LEU A 664 -26.99 -72.38 58.07
C LEU A 664 -27.14 -73.77 57.44
N ALA A 665 -26.13 -74.17 56.66
CA ALA A 665 -26.05 -75.50 56.09
C ALA A 665 -25.64 -76.56 57.12
N THR A 666 -26.07 -77.80 56.91
CA THR A 666 -25.47 -79.00 57.49
C THR A 666 -24.38 -79.53 56.56
N ASP A 667 -23.46 -80.35 57.08
CA ASP A 667 -22.41 -80.94 56.26
C ASP A 667 -23.01 -81.93 55.23
N GLY A 668 -22.58 -81.84 53.98
CA GLY A 668 -23.07 -82.69 52.89
C GLY A 668 -24.27 -82.09 52.14
N GLN A 669 -25.23 -82.95 51.77
CA GLN A 669 -26.41 -82.55 50.99
C GLN A 669 -27.46 -81.85 51.85
N ASN A 670 -27.94 -80.70 51.38
CA ASN A 670 -28.93 -79.86 52.02
C ASN A 670 -30.17 -79.74 51.13
N GLU A 671 -31.35 -79.68 51.75
CA GLU A 671 -32.63 -79.43 51.09
C GLU A 671 -33.30 -78.17 51.64
N LEU A 672 -33.72 -77.27 50.76
CA LEU A 672 -34.49 -76.07 51.14
C LEU A 672 -35.83 -76.05 50.42
N THR A 673 -36.91 -75.95 51.20
CA THR A 673 -38.26 -75.74 50.66
C THR A 673 -38.44 -74.25 50.39
N VAL A 674 -38.78 -73.88 49.16
CA VAL A 674 -39.02 -72.49 48.77
C VAL A 674 -40.46 -72.33 48.30
N ASN A 675 -41.22 -71.48 48.99
CA ASN A 675 -42.60 -71.16 48.61
C ASN A 675 -42.62 -70.11 47.50
N GLY A 676 -42.21 -70.49 46.28
CA GLY A 676 -42.22 -69.64 45.10
C GLY A 676 -41.73 -70.39 43.85
N LYS A 677 -42.34 -70.10 42.70
CA LYS A 677 -41.93 -70.64 41.38
C LYS A 677 -41.09 -69.62 40.63
N GLY A 678 -40.14 -70.08 39.82
CA GLY A 678 -39.31 -69.22 38.96
C GLY A 678 -37.83 -69.25 39.28
N VAL A 679 -37.10 -68.24 38.78
CA VAL A 679 -35.65 -68.15 38.93
C VAL A 679 -35.29 -67.73 40.35
N MET A 680 -34.51 -68.57 41.03
CA MET A 680 -33.91 -68.27 42.32
C MET A 680 -32.39 -68.17 42.21
N ILE A 681 -31.81 -67.29 43.01
CA ILE A 681 -30.37 -67.20 43.23
C ILE A 681 -30.07 -67.76 44.62
N VAL A 682 -29.20 -68.76 44.68
CA VAL A 682 -28.80 -69.45 45.91
C VAL A 682 -27.35 -69.11 46.21
N LYS A 683 -27.12 -68.56 47.40
CA LYS A 683 -25.81 -68.22 47.93
C LYS A 683 -25.46 -69.16 49.06
N VAL A 684 -24.30 -69.81 49.01
CA VAL A 684 -23.75 -70.64 50.08
C VAL A 684 -22.34 -70.13 50.38
N GLY A 685 -22.16 -69.47 51.52
CA GLY A 685 -20.94 -68.73 51.83
C GLY A 685 -20.67 -67.64 50.78
N SER A 686 -19.53 -67.75 50.08
CA SER A 686 -19.19 -66.90 48.92
C SER A 686 -19.59 -67.49 47.58
N ARG A 687 -20.18 -68.69 47.52
CA ARG A 687 -20.55 -69.35 46.25
C ARG A 687 -21.98 -69.03 45.84
N LEU A 688 -22.23 -68.89 44.53
CA LEU A 688 -23.56 -68.59 43.99
C LEU A 688 -23.98 -69.58 42.90
N ALA A 689 -25.28 -69.86 42.80
CA ALA A 689 -25.86 -70.52 41.64
C ALA A 689 -27.29 -70.07 41.36
N LYS A 690 -27.67 -70.16 40.09
CA LYS A 690 -29.04 -69.99 39.63
C LYS A 690 -29.73 -71.35 39.61
N VAL A 691 -30.93 -71.43 40.18
CA VAL A 691 -31.80 -72.61 40.07
C VAL A 691 -33.20 -72.17 39.65
N ILE A 692 -33.89 -73.03 38.90
CA ILE A 692 -35.26 -72.77 38.43
C ILE A 692 -36.18 -73.76 39.14
N LEU A 693 -37.13 -73.25 39.94
CA LEU A 693 -38.12 -74.03 40.70
C LEU A 693 -39.48 -74.10 40.02
#